data_AF-A0A179FQ67-F1
#
_entry.id   AF-A0A179FQ67-F1
#
_cell.length_a   1.000
_cell.length_b   1.000
_cell.length_c   1.000
_cell.angle_alpha   90.00
_cell.angle_beta   90.00
_cell.angle_gamma   90.00
#
_symmetry.space_group_name_H-M   'P 1'
#
loop_
_entity.id
_entity.type
_entity.pdbx_description
1 polymer ?
#
loop_
_entity_poly.entity_id
_entity_poly.type
_entity_poly.pdbx_seq_one_letter_code
_entity_poly.pdbx_strand_id
1 'polypeptide(L)'
;MPPFIKSRVRNWLQTKLGHRRVGEGNESAEITVTDEVTDLKLPFLPTVRPHVLTPSPSTEALALVTGSPFFDKFPRELRQGILIRAFGDGLVHMDLSFVHPTAPREPGFGRPLRSHADINADDVDAYFPPRVNWDTTTPKSWQWWSSVCHRPLPHHDRSAIDRRRGVREPGDDYCRYGAPHYCPNWPGIYPLKCKIGVMGWLLTCRQAYVEGIHALYGMNTIHLSGQALLPNLPQLLLPQRLSNISSLEIVCPLMLRRGPKSQAIPELHHLENHLAMLSSTFPNLTRLHLALKANGVADRPVDLQGVFEALDAFIRRQRPILEQFIVSPSRSVFTPLYDAVRHAIAAKQGNSLLSLLLNELWRNVDGTYILPICGPTTDPFAKRFSSSYPKPPTAGCRTVGAPIVGDGYWIIPGDMDDELPIRFSFNLVALLFLTHACIPAARQYTSKFFTLSYHNDKTGKYAAGYDDFYFIAFFIIILTGLRAFCMGYILAPLASRWGVLGKKDATRFAEQGWMLMYYNAFWPVGMYLYYNSKYFLNMEELWTDWPQREIDGLMKAYILGQWGFWIQMVLVINIEERRKDHWQMLTHHFVTIALLAGSYAYHQTRVGNLILILMDVIDLFLPLAKCLKYLGFTTICDVIFGGFIISWVLARHVLYMVTCWSVYFDFPRMTPPACYRGSADDLEGPLPIPTTGWSHLLEPFRNPSGVVCLNKNVMYAFLSFLLFLQVMMIMWFTVIVQIIMRMLRGKRAEDLRSNSEAEESDQEEEIEEDEPEEPWYLEKECVGEAIDWTARERRGGVTNLKGTGSSNSSSGVSFPGRRDRKELLNRIGCEKQIE
;
A
#
# COMPACT_ATOMS: atom_id res chain seq x y z
N MET A 1 11.91 39.09 4.77
CA MET A 1 11.95 38.61 6.17
C MET A 1 12.42 37.16 6.20
N PRO A 2 13.18 36.73 7.21
CA PRO A 2 13.64 35.35 7.36
C PRO A 2 12.48 34.34 7.52
N PRO A 3 12.62 33.09 7.03
CA PRO A 3 11.56 32.08 7.04
C PRO A 3 11.11 31.65 8.45
N PHE A 4 11.99 31.79 9.46
CA PHE A 4 11.68 31.57 10.87
C PHE A 4 10.50 32.42 11.40
N ILE A 5 10.27 33.60 10.81
CA ILE A 5 9.13 34.45 11.18
C ILE A 5 7.83 33.89 10.58
N LYS A 6 7.87 33.31 9.36
CA LYS A 6 6.69 32.72 8.69
C LYS A 6 6.13 31.53 9.48
N SER A 7 6.98 30.67 10.03
CA SER A 7 6.53 29.52 10.85
C SER A 7 5.99 29.94 12.23
N ARG A 8 6.62 30.93 12.90
CA ARG A 8 6.17 31.42 14.20
C ARG A 8 4.77 32.07 14.13
N VAL A 9 4.50 32.90 13.12
CA VAL A 9 3.17 33.53 12.96
C VAL A 9 2.08 32.48 12.68
N ARG A 10 2.36 31.49 11.82
CA ARG A 10 1.42 30.40 11.52
C ARG A 10 1.08 29.57 12.76
N ASN A 11 2.08 29.10 13.50
CA ASN A 11 1.88 28.32 14.73
C ASN A 11 1.12 29.12 15.80
N TRP A 12 1.38 30.42 15.92
CA TRP A 12 0.69 31.30 16.86
C TRP A 12 -0.79 31.49 16.52
N LEU A 13 -1.15 31.65 15.25
CA LEU A 13 -2.56 31.73 14.82
C LEU A 13 -3.30 30.40 15.03
N GLN A 14 -2.72 29.28 14.58
CA GLN A 14 -3.35 27.96 14.67
C GLN A 14 -3.59 27.52 16.12
N THR A 15 -2.69 27.85 17.05
CA THR A 15 -2.86 27.54 18.49
C THR A 15 -3.85 28.45 19.22
N LYS A 16 -4.36 29.52 18.58
CA LYS A 16 -5.34 30.45 19.16
C LYS A 16 -6.77 30.28 18.65
N LEU A 17 -6.96 29.59 17.52
CA LEU A 17 -8.27 29.39 16.88
C LEU A 17 -8.83 27.96 17.06
N GLY A 18 -8.21 27.14 17.92
CA GLY A 18 -8.58 25.74 18.13
C GLY A 18 -9.71 25.50 19.13
N HIS A 19 -10.75 24.80 18.69
CA HIS A 19 -11.88 24.20 19.42
C HIS A 19 -12.96 25.10 20.06
N ARG A 20 -14.18 24.98 19.51
CA ARG A 20 -15.40 24.67 20.26
C ARG A 20 -15.82 23.25 19.88
N ARG A 21 -16.19 22.39 20.84
CA ARG A 21 -17.06 21.23 20.56
C ARG A 21 -18.50 21.74 20.57
N VAL A 22 -19.34 21.25 19.66
CA VAL A 22 -20.80 21.37 19.80
C VAL A 22 -21.25 20.25 20.75
N GLY A 23 -22.16 20.57 21.67
CA GLY A 23 -22.60 19.62 22.70
C GLY A 23 -23.60 18.60 22.18
N GLU A 24 -23.72 17.49 22.90
CA GLU A 24 -24.74 16.48 22.69
C GLU A 24 -26.14 17.08 22.93
N GLY A 25 -27.04 16.84 21.99
CA GLY A 25 -28.48 17.04 22.16
C GLY A 25 -29.16 15.68 21.98
N ASN A 26 -29.69 15.13 23.07
CA ASN A 26 -30.51 13.92 23.01
C ASN A 26 -31.87 14.25 22.40
N GLU A 27 -32.16 13.68 21.23
CA GLU A 27 -33.54 13.46 20.77
C GLU A 27 -33.58 12.14 20.00
N SER A 28 -34.15 11.12 20.64
CA SER A 28 -34.34 9.78 20.09
C SER A 28 -35.56 9.75 19.17
N ALA A 29 -35.32 9.57 17.87
CA ALA A 29 -36.37 9.31 16.89
C ALA A 29 -36.18 7.89 16.32
N GLU A 30 -37.08 7.00 16.73
CA GLU A 30 -37.18 5.61 16.28
C GLU A 30 -37.68 5.60 14.82
N ILE A 31 -36.88 5.06 13.89
CA ILE A 31 -37.27 4.91 12.47
C ILE A 31 -37.07 3.46 12.07
N THR A 32 -38.19 2.77 11.85
CA THR A 32 -38.27 1.39 11.35
C THR A 32 -37.61 1.25 9.99
N VAL A 33 -36.73 0.25 9.84
CA VAL A 33 -36.09 -0.08 8.57
C VAL A 33 -37.09 -0.77 7.65
N THR A 34 -37.39 -0.13 6.51
CA THR A 34 -38.05 -0.76 5.36
C THR A 34 -37.20 -0.53 4.10
N ASP A 35 -37.09 -1.55 3.26
CA ASP A 35 -36.26 -1.55 2.05
C ASP A 35 -36.59 -0.42 1.07
N GLU A 36 -35.61 0.45 0.78
CA GLU A 36 -35.52 1.16 -0.51
C GLU A 36 -34.10 1.77 -0.70
N VAL A 37 -33.21 1.05 -1.40
CA VAL A 37 -31.87 1.55 -1.75
C VAL A 37 -31.94 2.38 -3.05
N THR A 38 -32.55 3.56 -2.96
CA THR A 38 -32.60 4.56 -4.04
C THR A 38 -32.45 5.99 -3.47
N ASP A 39 -31.65 6.82 -4.15
CA ASP A 39 -31.45 8.28 -3.89
C ASP A 39 -30.74 8.75 -2.59
N LEU A 40 -29.49 8.29 -2.38
CA LEU A 40 -28.53 8.99 -1.52
C LEU A 40 -28.01 10.30 -2.17
N LYS A 41 -28.80 11.37 -2.04
CA LYS A 41 -28.55 12.70 -2.62
C LYS A 41 -27.21 13.31 -2.16
N LEU A 42 -26.43 13.84 -3.11
CA LEU A 42 -25.23 14.64 -2.83
C LEU A 42 -25.57 15.89 -1.98
N PRO A 43 -24.66 16.37 -1.10
CA PRO A 43 -24.88 17.54 -0.25
C PRO A 43 -24.76 18.84 -1.05
N PHE A 44 -25.69 19.05 -1.97
CA PHE A 44 -25.78 20.26 -2.77
C PHE A 44 -26.13 21.49 -1.92
N LEU A 45 -25.71 22.66 -2.39
CA LEU A 45 -26.13 23.92 -1.79
C LEU A 45 -27.64 24.13 -2.00
N PRO A 46 -28.38 24.64 -0.99
CA PRO A 46 -29.80 24.91 -1.14
C PRO A 46 -30.04 25.97 -2.22
N THR A 47 -31.07 25.77 -3.05
CA THR A 47 -31.44 26.65 -4.16
C THR A 47 -31.84 28.05 -3.69
N VAL A 48 -32.44 28.16 -2.51
CA VAL A 48 -32.69 29.41 -1.79
C VAL A 48 -31.74 29.45 -0.60
N ARG A 49 -30.83 30.44 -0.55
CA ARG A 49 -30.03 30.67 0.66
C ARG A 49 -30.83 31.48 1.68
N PRO A 50 -30.80 31.11 2.97
CA PRO A 50 -31.49 31.89 4.00
C PRO A 50 -30.86 33.29 4.21
N HIS A 51 -29.56 33.47 3.95
CA HIS A 51 -28.86 34.75 4.11
C HIS A 51 -27.89 35.09 2.97
N VAL A 52 -27.76 36.38 2.66
CA VAL A 52 -26.84 36.93 1.64
C VAL A 52 -25.43 37.09 2.22
N LEU A 53 -24.66 36.00 2.24
CA LEU A 53 -23.31 35.95 2.81
C LEU A 53 -22.25 36.78 2.04
N THR A 54 -22.54 37.22 0.81
CA THR A 54 -21.62 37.97 -0.06
C THR A 54 -22.17 39.33 -0.45
N PRO A 55 -21.42 40.44 -0.28
CA PRO A 55 -21.80 41.71 -0.91
C PRO A 55 -21.75 41.60 -2.45
N SER A 56 -22.49 42.49 -3.10
CA SER A 56 -22.33 42.80 -4.53
C SER A 56 -20.90 43.26 -4.84
N PRO A 57 -20.45 43.25 -6.12
CA PRO A 57 -19.10 43.69 -6.51
C PRO A 57 -18.79 45.16 -6.21
N SER A 58 -19.78 45.96 -5.83
CA SER A 58 -19.64 47.35 -5.41
C SER A 58 -18.81 47.46 -4.12
N THR A 59 -17.53 47.83 -4.30
CA THR A 59 -16.53 48.10 -3.25
C THR A 59 -16.99 49.12 -2.19
N GLU A 60 -18.03 49.89 -2.49
CA GLU A 60 -18.58 50.99 -1.68
C GLU A 60 -19.27 50.50 -0.38
N ALA A 61 -19.69 49.23 -0.30
CA ALA A 61 -20.33 48.66 0.90
C ALA A 61 -19.32 48.17 1.97
N LEU A 62 -18.04 48.50 1.86
CA LEU A 62 -16.99 48.21 2.85
C LEU A 62 -16.93 49.23 4.01
N ALA A 63 -17.99 50.02 4.19
CA ALA A 63 -18.10 50.99 5.27
C ALA A 63 -18.17 50.30 6.66
N LEU A 64 -17.08 50.44 7.41
CA LEU A 64 -17.03 50.50 8.88
C LEU A 64 -17.83 49.43 9.65
N VAL A 65 -17.20 48.26 9.85
CA VAL A 65 -17.39 47.49 11.10
C VAL A 65 -16.16 47.67 11.96
N THR A 66 -16.13 48.73 12.77
CA THR A 66 -15.12 48.93 13.81
C THR A 66 -15.30 47.86 14.90
N GLY A 67 -14.37 46.91 15.01
CA GLY A 67 -14.54 45.81 15.98
C GLY A 67 -13.28 45.07 16.43
N SER A 68 -12.17 45.06 15.67
CA SER A 68 -10.93 44.41 16.08
C SER A 68 -9.89 45.42 16.58
N PRO A 69 -9.53 45.46 17.88
CA PRO A 69 -8.62 46.48 18.42
C PRO A 69 -7.16 46.36 17.96
N PHE A 70 -6.82 45.35 17.15
CA PHE A 70 -5.47 45.11 16.65
C PHE A 70 -5.39 44.82 15.14
N PHE A 71 -6.31 44.03 14.55
CA PHE A 71 -6.17 43.66 13.14
C PHE A 71 -6.58 44.81 12.20
N ASP A 72 -7.64 45.55 12.53
CA ASP A 72 -8.14 46.68 11.72
C ASP A 72 -7.17 47.88 11.68
N LYS A 73 -6.16 47.90 12.56
CA LYS A 73 -5.09 48.92 12.60
C LYS A 73 -4.01 48.71 11.53
N PHE A 74 -3.97 47.56 10.86
CA PHE A 74 -3.02 47.31 9.79
C PHE A 74 -3.58 47.76 8.42
N PRO A 75 -2.77 48.46 7.60
CA PRO A 75 -3.06 48.66 6.18
C PRO A 75 -3.45 47.37 5.47
N ARG A 76 -4.35 47.47 4.47
CA ARG A 76 -4.92 46.34 3.73
C ARG A 76 -3.84 45.42 3.16
N GLU A 77 -2.73 46.00 2.73
CA GLU A 77 -1.57 45.34 2.12
C GLU A 77 -0.87 44.42 3.12
N LEU A 78 -0.77 44.86 4.39
CA LEU A 78 -0.23 44.03 5.48
C LEU A 78 -1.22 42.95 5.89
N ARG A 79 -2.54 43.24 5.94
CA ARG A 79 -3.58 42.25 6.27
C ARG A 79 -3.63 41.14 5.21
N GLN A 80 -3.71 41.50 3.93
CA GLN A 80 -3.57 40.55 2.81
C GLN A 80 -2.22 39.83 2.84
N GLY A 81 -1.12 40.54 3.11
CA GLY A 81 0.21 39.94 3.24
C GLY A 81 0.34 38.94 4.40
N ILE A 82 -0.44 39.07 5.47
CA ILE A 82 -0.53 38.08 6.54
C ILE A 82 -1.36 36.89 6.07
N LEU A 83 -2.53 37.12 5.47
CA LEU A 83 -3.43 36.06 4.99
C LEU A 83 -2.79 35.18 3.91
N ILE A 84 -2.08 35.76 2.93
CA ILE A 84 -1.34 35.02 1.91
C ILE A 84 -0.23 34.17 2.55
N ARG A 85 0.50 34.69 3.55
CA ARG A 85 1.56 33.92 4.23
C ARG A 85 1.01 32.81 5.15
N ALA A 86 -0.18 33.01 5.70
CA ALA A 86 -0.86 32.06 6.58
C ALA A 86 -1.52 30.93 5.77
N PHE A 87 -2.33 31.27 4.76
CA PHE A 87 -3.28 30.40 4.07
C PHE A 87 -3.11 30.32 2.55
N GLY A 88 -2.20 31.09 1.94
CA GLY A 88 -1.91 31.11 0.50
C GLY A 88 -0.52 30.56 0.15
N ASP A 89 -0.18 30.61 -1.15
CA ASP A 89 1.08 30.12 -1.73
C ASP A 89 1.39 28.64 -1.39
N GLY A 90 0.35 27.83 -1.19
CA GLY A 90 0.45 26.40 -0.87
C GLY A 90 -0.23 25.51 -1.90
N LEU A 91 0.05 24.21 -1.80
CA LEU A 91 -0.71 23.16 -2.47
C LEU A 91 -1.76 22.66 -1.46
N VAL A 92 -3.03 22.69 -1.84
CA VAL A 92 -4.17 22.39 -0.96
C VAL A 92 -5.03 21.32 -1.60
N HIS A 93 -5.28 20.22 -0.88
CA HIS A 93 -6.25 19.22 -1.29
C HIS A 93 -7.67 19.68 -1.01
N MET A 94 -8.57 19.36 -1.93
CA MET A 94 -10.01 19.47 -1.75
C MET A 94 -10.67 18.27 -2.44
N ASP A 95 -11.28 17.37 -1.67
CA ASP A 95 -11.99 16.21 -2.21
C ASP A 95 -13.32 16.00 -1.48
N LEU A 96 -14.26 15.37 -2.17
CA LEU A 96 -15.55 14.93 -1.64
C LEU A 96 -15.71 13.44 -1.94
N SER A 97 -16.08 12.63 -0.95
CA SER A 97 -16.24 11.18 -1.14
C SER A 97 -17.19 10.55 -0.14
N PHE A 98 -17.86 9.48 -0.56
CA PHE A 98 -18.81 8.73 0.25
C PHE A 98 -18.06 7.63 1.02
N VAL A 99 -17.72 7.92 2.28
CA VAL A 99 -16.88 7.06 3.15
C VAL A 99 -17.35 7.19 4.61
N HIS A 100 -16.86 6.30 5.47
CA HIS A 100 -16.92 6.47 6.92
C HIS A 100 -16.05 7.67 7.35
N PRO A 101 -16.31 8.31 8.50
CA PRO A 101 -15.35 9.24 9.10
C PRO A 101 -14.12 8.47 9.63
N THR A 102 -13.06 9.20 10.02
CA THR A 102 -11.80 8.59 10.48
C THR A 102 -11.83 8.30 11.98
N ALA A 103 -11.34 7.12 12.39
CA ALA A 103 -11.34 6.72 13.79
C ALA A 103 -10.45 7.61 14.68
N PRO A 104 -10.88 7.90 15.93
CA PRO A 104 -10.05 8.62 16.89
C PRO A 104 -8.77 7.84 17.22
N ARG A 105 -7.72 8.56 17.60
CA ARG A 105 -6.41 7.97 17.88
C ARG A 105 -6.38 7.34 19.28
N GLU A 106 -6.24 6.02 19.34
CA GLU A 106 -6.00 5.32 20.61
C GLU A 106 -4.64 5.71 21.24
N PRO A 107 -4.61 6.04 22.54
CA PRO A 107 -3.38 6.30 23.28
C PRO A 107 -2.80 5.01 23.89
N GLY A 108 -1.99 4.25 23.15
CA GLY A 108 -1.42 2.99 23.69
C GLY A 108 -0.12 2.49 23.05
N PHE A 109 -0.11 2.18 21.75
CA PHE A 109 0.90 1.26 21.20
C PHE A 109 2.01 1.88 20.32
N GLY A 110 3.20 2.00 20.92
CA GLY A 110 4.48 1.50 20.36
C GLY A 110 5.14 2.14 19.11
N ARG A 111 4.40 2.66 18.12
CA ARG A 111 4.96 3.25 16.89
C ARG A 111 4.23 4.52 16.45
N PRO A 112 4.92 5.48 15.82
CA PRO A 112 4.27 6.69 15.30
C PRO A 112 3.47 6.37 14.02
N LEU A 113 2.19 6.05 14.18
CA LEU A 113 1.20 6.01 13.08
C LEU A 113 1.38 7.23 12.17
N ARG A 114 1.56 6.97 10.87
CA ARG A 114 1.61 8.05 9.88
C ARG A 114 0.25 8.70 9.85
N SER A 115 0.24 10.01 10.05
CA SER A 115 -1.00 10.73 10.29
C SER A 115 -0.95 12.11 9.67
N HIS A 116 -2.03 12.49 9.00
CA HIS A 116 -2.11 13.73 8.23
C HIS A 116 -3.55 14.25 8.19
N ALA A 117 -3.73 15.49 8.65
CA ALA A 117 -5.01 16.18 8.68
C ALA A 117 -6.13 15.37 9.37
N ASP A 118 -5.83 14.82 10.55
CA ASP A 118 -6.65 13.90 11.36
C ASP A 118 -6.94 12.53 10.73
N ILE A 119 -6.48 12.26 9.51
CA ILE A 119 -6.46 10.91 8.96
C ILE A 119 -5.33 10.14 9.64
N ASN A 120 -5.71 9.19 10.49
CA ASN A 120 -4.81 8.19 11.07
C ASN A 120 -4.66 7.04 10.06
N ALA A 121 -3.43 6.61 9.81
CA ALA A 121 -3.17 5.48 8.92
C ALA A 121 -2.06 4.57 9.44
N ASP A 122 -2.20 3.27 9.15
CA ASP A 122 -1.23 2.26 9.50
C ASP A 122 0.13 2.52 8.83
N ASP A 123 1.22 2.22 9.55
CA ASP A 123 2.57 2.35 9.02
C ASP A 123 2.89 1.16 8.10
N VAL A 124 2.53 1.31 6.82
CA VAL A 124 2.85 0.37 5.74
C VAL A 124 4.10 0.84 5.00
N ASP A 125 4.93 -0.10 4.55
CA ASP A 125 6.16 0.20 3.81
C ASP A 125 5.91 1.05 2.55
N ALA A 126 6.91 1.86 2.18
CA ALA A 126 6.82 2.97 1.22
C ALA A 126 6.49 2.60 -0.26
N TYR A 127 6.13 1.34 -0.51
CA TYR A 127 5.75 0.76 -1.79
C TYR A 127 4.23 0.59 -1.97
N PHE A 128 3.42 0.72 -0.92
CA PHE A 128 1.97 0.54 -0.97
C PHE A 128 1.20 1.76 -0.43
N PRO A 129 -0.05 1.99 -0.88
CA PRO A 129 -0.91 3.00 -0.28
C PRO A 129 -1.20 2.64 1.20
N PRO A 130 -1.10 3.61 2.13
CA PRO A 130 -1.41 3.39 3.54
C PRO A 130 -2.89 3.08 3.75
N ARG A 131 -3.19 2.39 4.85
CA ARG A 131 -4.57 2.08 5.25
C ARG A 131 -5.07 3.13 6.21
N VAL A 132 -6.10 3.88 5.81
CA VAL A 132 -6.81 4.78 6.72
C VAL A 132 -7.59 3.96 7.72
N ASN A 133 -7.45 4.31 9.00
CA ASN A 133 -8.30 3.79 10.07
C ASN A 133 -9.63 4.56 10.06
N TRP A 134 -10.70 3.84 9.70
CA TRP A 134 -12.05 4.39 9.56
C TRP A 134 -12.89 4.03 10.78
N ASP A 135 -13.74 4.96 11.22
CA ASP A 135 -14.76 4.69 12.22
C ASP A 135 -15.95 4.00 11.53
N THR A 136 -15.92 2.67 11.52
CA THR A 136 -16.97 1.84 10.91
C THR A 136 -18.26 1.80 11.73
N THR A 137 -18.26 2.27 12.98
CA THR A 137 -19.46 2.36 13.83
C THR A 137 -20.47 3.37 13.31
N THR A 138 -20.01 4.40 12.60
CA THR A 138 -20.86 5.42 11.99
C THR A 138 -21.08 5.14 10.50
N PRO A 139 -22.31 5.30 9.96
CA PRO A 139 -22.62 4.94 8.58
C PRO A 139 -21.87 5.84 7.57
N LYS A 140 -21.62 5.28 6.38
CA LYS A 140 -21.00 6.02 5.26
C LYS A 140 -21.82 7.25 4.93
N SER A 141 -21.12 8.36 4.77
CA SER A 141 -21.70 9.67 4.49
C SER A 141 -20.81 10.45 3.52
N TRP A 142 -21.33 11.52 2.95
CA TRP A 142 -20.56 12.41 2.08
C TRP A 142 -19.58 13.24 2.89
N GLN A 143 -18.34 12.76 3.00
CA GLN A 143 -17.26 13.39 3.76
C GLN A 143 -16.49 14.38 2.89
N TRP A 144 -16.42 15.63 3.36
CA TRP A 144 -15.57 16.67 2.79
C TRP A 144 -14.15 16.56 3.36
N TRP A 145 -13.16 16.42 2.49
CA TRP A 145 -11.76 16.39 2.89
C TRP A 145 -11.01 17.63 2.38
N SER A 146 -10.21 18.23 3.27
CA SER A 146 -9.28 19.29 2.90
C SER A 146 -8.03 19.27 3.77
N SER A 147 -6.86 19.43 3.14
CA SER A 147 -5.58 19.46 3.85
C SER A 147 -4.55 20.32 3.11
N VAL A 148 -3.51 20.75 3.83
CA VAL A 148 -2.29 21.28 3.21
C VAL A 148 -1.49 20.08 2.70
N CYS A 149 -1.17 20.04 1.42
CA CYS A 149 -0.40 18.95 0.83
C CYS A 149 1.05 18.97 1.34
N HIS A 150 1.54 17.82 1.82
CA HIS A 150 2.94 17.63 2.22
C HIS A 150 3.72 16.71 1.24
N ARG A 151 3.22 16.54 0.01
CA ARG A 151 3.93 15.92 -1.13
C ARG A 151 5.16 16.72 -1.59
N PRO A 152 5.13 18.08 -1.68
CA PRO A 152 6.34 18.84 -1.92
C PRO A 152 7.14 19.04 -0.61
N LEU A 153 8.48 18.97 -0.71
CA LEU A 153 9.37 19.31 0.39
C LEU A 153 9.32 20.83 0.70
N PRO A 154 9.42 21.24 1.98
CA PRO A 154 9.46 22.65 2.33
C PRO A 154 10.75 23.32 1.80
N HIS A 155 10.67 24.60 1.42
CA HIS A 155 11.71 25.34 0.70
C HIS A 155 13.14 25.33 1.30
N HIS A 156 13.31 24.93 2.56
CA HIS A 156 14.59 24.97 3.27
C HIS A 156 15.32 23.62 3.37
N ASP A 157 14.67 22.51 3.04
CA ASP A 157 15.20 21.14 3.21
C ASP A 157 15.55 20.47 1.87
N ARG A 158 15.92 21.28 0.87
CA ARG A 158 16.13 20.84 -0.53
C ARG A 158 17.37 19.94 -0.72
N SER A 159 18.29 19.94 0.23
CA SER A 159 19.44 19.04 0.26
C SER A 159 19.09 17.59 0.62
N ALA A 160 17.91 17.35 1.21
CA ALA A 160 17.46 16.02 1.64
C ALA A 160 16.73 15.23 0.54
N ILE A 161 16.67 15.73 -0.70
CA ILE A 161 16.11 14.99 -1.84
C ILE A 161 17.02 13.78 -2.13
N ASP A 162 16.53 12.58 -1.82
CA ASP A 162 17.17 11.33 -2.23
C ASP A 162 17.22 11.30 -3.77
N ARG A 163 18.43 11.48 -4.33
CA ARG A 163 18.70 11.48 -5.77
C ARG A 163 18.23 10.19 -6.47
N ARG A 164 17.93 9.12 -5.73
CA ARG A 164 17.42 7.84 -6.25
C ARG A 164 15.89 7.76 -6.34
N ARG A 165 15.13 8.56 -5.58
CA ARG A 165 13.67 8.40 -5.43
C ARG A 165 12.80 9.38 -6.24
N GLY A 166 13.39 10.46 -6.76
CA GLY A 166 12.71 11.42 -7.63
C GLY A 166 11.67 12.30 -6.93
N VAL A 167 10.99 13.14 -7.72
CA VAL A 167 9.79 13.88 -7.28
C VAL A 167 8.58 12.97 -7.52
N ARG A 168 7.67 12.89 -6.54
CA ARG A 168 6.39 12.21 -6.67
C ARG A 168 5.36 13.12 -7.31
N GLU A 169 4.69 12.61 -8.33
CA GLU A 169 3.70 13.37 -9.11
C GLU A 169 2.32 13.38 -8.43
N PRO A 170 1.35 14.18 -8.92
CA PRO A 170 0.00 14.21 -8.35
C PRO A 170 -0.70 12.84 -8.31
N GLY A 171 -0.33 11.90 -9.19
CA GLY A 171 -0.85 10.51 -9.17
C GLY A 171 -0.26 9.63 -8.05
N ASP A 172 0.93 9.97 -7.54
CA ASP A 172 1.65 9.24 -6.49
C ASP A 172 1.28 9.73 -5.06
N ASP A 173 0.27 10.58 -4.93
CA ASP A 173 -0.05 11.23 -3.65
C ASP A 173 -0.82 10.31 -2.68
N TYR A 174 -0.33 10.26 -1.44
CA TYR A 174 -1.00 9.58 -0.33
C TYR A 174 -1.42 10.50 0.82
N CYS A 175 -1.55 11.82 0.61
CA CYS A 175 -2.07 12.73 1.64
C CYS A 175 -3.50 12.32 2.05
N ARG A 176 -4.31 11.91 1.08
CA ARG A 176 -5.68 11.40 1.30
C ARG A 176 -5.74 10.08 2.09
N TYR A 177 -4.63 9.34 2.15
CA TYR A 177 -4.50 8.10 2.91
C TYR A 177 -3.72 8.29 4.21
N GLY A 178 -3.61 9.52 4.74
CA GLY A 178 -2.98 9.79 6.03
C GLY A 178 -1.44 9.79 6.05
N ALA A 179 -0.76 9.41 4.96
CA ALA A 179 0.71 9.33 4.95
C ALA A 179 1.40 10.05 3.77
N PRO A 180 1.43 11.40 3.76
CA PRO A 180 2.32 12.13 2.88
C PRO A 180 3.79 11.80 3.17
N HIS A 181 4.57 11.59 2.10
CA HIS A 181 5.97 11.17 2.21
C HIS A 181 6.86 12.09 3.05
N TYR A 182 6.63 13.40 3.01
CA TYR A 182 7.45 14.39 3.71
C TYR A 182 6.72 15.09 4.87
N CYS A 183 5.57 14.56 5.31
CA CYS A 183 4.84 15.13 6.46
C CYS A 183 5.72 15.35 7.71
N PRO A 184 6.67 14.46 8.08
CA PRO A 184 7.58 14.72 9.20
C PRO A 184 8.46 15.96 9.02
N ASN A 185 8.99 16.21 7.81
CA ASN A 185 9.85 17.35 7.48
C ASN A 185 9.12 18.71 7.52
N TRP A 186 7.79 18.72 7.43
CA TRP A 186 7.02 19.97 7.48
C TRP A 186 6.95 20.54 8.91
N PRO A 187 7.28 21.83 9.11
CA PRO A 187 7.34 22.45 10.43
C PRO A 187 5.95 22.70 11.03
N GLY A 188 5.81 22.45 12.33
CA GLY A 188 4.58 22.66 13.09
C GLY A 188 4.25 21.45 13.97
N ILE A 189 3.11 21.51 14.66
CA ILE A 189 2.63 20.44 15.55
C ILE A 189 1.51 19.67 14.82
N TYR A 190 1.58 18.34 14.82
CA TYR A 190 0.49 17.49 14.33
C TYR A 190 -0.73 17.58 15.29
N PRO A 191 -1.98 17.64 14.81
CA PRO A 191 -2.40 17.64 13.40
C PRO A 191 -2.49 19.02 12.75
N LEU A 192 -2.38 20.10 13.54
CA LEU A 192 -2.60 21.49 13.10
C LEU A 192 -1.75 21.87 11.88
N LYS A 193 -0.52 21.37 11.78
CA LYS A 193 0.38 21.64 10.64
C LYS A 193 -0.15 21.12 9.29
N CYS A 194 -1.02 20.10 9.31
CA CYS A 194 -1.62 19.48 8.12
C CYS A 194 -2.96 20.10 7.74
N LYS A 195 -3.61 20.80 8.69
CA LYS A 195 -4.92 21.45 8.49
C LYS A 195 -4.74 22.88 7.97
N ILE A 196 -5.65 23.30 7.11
CA ILE A 196 -5.72 24.69 6.63
C ILE A 196 -6.07 25.64 7.79
N GLY A 197 -6.99 25.23 8.67
CA GLY A 197 -7.35 25.97 9.89
C GLY A 197 -8.07 27.32 9.66
N VAL A 198 -8.48 27.62 8.43
CA VAL A 198 -8.99 28.94 8.02
C VAL A 198 -10.44 29.20 8.43
N MET A 199 -11.26 28.16 8.66
CA MET A 199 -12.70 28.31 8.95
C MET A 199 -12.99 29.17 10.18
N GLY A 200 -12.22 29.00 11.27
CA GLY A 200 -12.36 29.83 12.46
C GLY A 200 -12.08 31.31 12.22
N TRP A 201 -11.30 31.66 11.20
CA TRP A 201 -11.08 33.03 10.76
C TRP A 201 -12.19 33.55 9.85
N LEU A 202 -12.58 32.77 8.83
CA LEU A 202 -13.63 33.15 7.87
C LEU A 202 -14.98 33.44 8.52
N LEU A 203 -15.28 32.77 9.63
CA LEU A 203 -16.52 32.93 10.39
C LEU A 203 -16.49 34.08 11.42
N THR A 204 -15.38 34.82 11.57
CA THR A 204 -15.29 35.93 12.55
C THR A 204 -16.03 37.19 12.11
N CYS A 205 -15.91 37.59 10.84
CA CYS A 205 -16.58 38.77 10.29
C CYS A 205 -16.56 38.76 8.76
N ARG A 206 -17.41 39.61 8.15
CA ARG A 206 -17.52 39.78 6.70
C ARG A 206 -16.18 40.16 6.04
N GLN A 207 -15.36 40.98 6.70
CA GLN A 207 -14.04 41.40 6.18
C GLN A 207 -13.07 40.21 6.11
N ALA A 208 -13.00 39.43 7.19
CA ALA A 208 -12.18 38.23 7.28
C ALA A 208 -12.58 37.17 6.25
N TYR A 209 -13.88 37.01 6.01
CA TYR A 209 -14.42 36.17 4.93
C TYR A 209 -13.97 36.65 3.55
N VAL A 210 -14.22 37.92 3.20
CA VAL A 210 -13.92 38.47 1.85
C VAL A 210 -12.43 38.40 1.53
N GLU A 211 -11.55 38.80 2.47
CA GLU A 211 -10.10 38.77 2.23
C GLU A 211 -9.52 37.35 2.32
N GLY A 212 -9.99 36.53 3.25
CA GLY A 212 -9.50 35.17 3.47
C GLY A 212 -9.87 34.22 2.34
N ILE A 213 -11.08 34.33 1.78
CA ILE A 213 -11.54 33.53 0.62
C ILE A 213 -10.67 33.76 -0.62
N HIS A 214 -10.28 35.01 -0.88
CA HIS A 214 -9.42 35.32 -2.04
C HIS A 214 -8.03 34.72 -1.87
N ALA A 215 -7.46 34.76 -0.65
CA ALA A 215 -6.21 34.07 -0.35
C ALA A 215 -6.34 32.54 -0.48
N LEU A 216 -7.46 31.96 -0.05
CA LEU A 216 -7.68 30.51 -0.07
C LEU A 216 -7.83 29.95 -1.49
N TYR A 217 -8.69 30.52 -2.32
CA TYR A 217 -8.98 30.01 -3.66
C TYR A 217 -8.10 30.62 -4.77
N GLY A 218 -7.65 31.87 -4.61
CA GLY A 218 -6.90 32.60 -5.64
C GLY A 218 -5.39 32.39 -5.62
N MET A 219 -4.81 32.11 -4.44
CA MET A 219 -3.35 32.10 -4.23
C MET A 219 -2.78 30.70 -3.96
N ASN A 220 -3.62 29.67 -3.81
CA ASN A 220 -3.18 28.29 -3.70
C ASN A 220 -3.29 27.55 -5.03
N THR A 221 -2.49 26.50 -5.17
CA THR A 221 -2.77 25.44 -6.13
C THR A 221 -3.74 24.46 -5.48
N ILE A 222 -4.89 24.23 -6.12
CA ILE A 222 -5.90 23.28 -5.64
C ILE A 222 -5.62 21.92 -6.26
N HIS A 223 -5.53 20.86 -5.45
CA HIS A 223 -5.40 19.49 -5.92
C HIS A 223 -6.73 18.73 -5.76
N LEU A 224 -7.20 18.14 -6.86
CA LEU A 224 -8.41 17.30 -6.92
C LEU A 224 -8.04 15.85 -7.30
N SER A 225 -8.40 14.89 -6.44
CA SER A 225 -8.18 13.44 -6.68
C SER A 225 -9.48 12.65 -6.91
N GLY A 226 -10.61 13.19 -6.43
CA GLY A 226 -11.91 12.51 -6.41
C GLY A 226 -12.73 12.69 -7.68
N GLN A 227 -13.10 11.56 -8.30
CA GLN A 227 -13.94 11.51 -9.51
C GLN A 227 -15.34 12.12 -9.32
N ALA A 228 -15.90 12.07 -8.11
CA ALA A 228 -17.23 12.60 -7.82
C ALA A 228 -17.28 14.14 -7.66
N LEU A 229 -16.15 14.78 -7.37
CA LEU A 229 -16.13 16.21 -7.01
C LEU A 229 -16.15 17.11 -8.25
N LEU A 230 -15.35 16.83 -9.29
CA LEU A 230 -15.27 17.70 -10.47
C LEU A 230 -16.62 17.89 -11.20
N PRO A 231 -17.44 16.84 -11.48
CA PRO A 231 -18.72 17.01 -12.18
C PRO A 231 -19.75 17.83 -11.39
N ASN A 232 -19.68 17.76 -10.06
CA ASN A 232 -20.63 18.42 -9.16
C ASN A 232 -20.15 19.79 -8.66
N LEU A 233 -18.91 20.18 -8.97
CA LEU A 233 -18.27 21.39 -8.45
C LEU A 233 -19.08 22.68 -8.66
N PRO A 234 -19.73 22.93 -9.82
CA PRO A 234 -20.58 24.11 -10.03
C PRO A 234 -21.83 24.19 -9.14
N GLN A 235 -22.27 23.06 -8.58
CA GLN A 235 -23.43 22.98 -7.67
C GLN A 235 -23.01 22.99 -6.19
N LEU A 236 -21.75 22.63 -5.90
CA LEU A 236 -21.17 22.58 -4.56
C LEU A 236 -20.45 23.89 -4.17
N LEU A 237 -19.90 24.63 -5.14
CA LEU A 237 -19.18 25.87 -4.94
C LEU A 237 -19.75 27.01 -5.79
N LEU A 238 -19.76 28.22 -5.23
CA LEU A 238 -20.21 29.43 -5.93
C LEU A 238 -19.34 29.70 -7.18
N PRO A 239 -19.93 30.12 -8.32
CA PRO A 239 -19.18 30.48 -9.52
C PRO A 239 -18.08 31.52 -9.28
N GLN A 240 -18.29 32.49 -8.39
CA GLN A 240 -17.30 33.52 -8.00
C GLN A 240 -16.14 32.98 -7.13
N ARG A 241 -16.17 31.70 -6.75
CA ARG A 241 -15.06 30.99 -6.09
C ARG A 241 -14.28 30.19 -7.12
N LEU A 242 -15.00 29.52 -8.01
CA LEU A 242 -14.44 28.78 -9.14
C LEU A 242 -13.68 29.69 -10.10
N SER A 243 -14.21 30.89 -10.38
CA SER A 243 -13.53 31.94 -11.14
C SER A 243 -12.27 32.50 -10.48
N ASN A 244 -12.07 32.29 -9.17
CA ASN A 244 -10.86 32.75 -8.49
C ASN A 244 -9.73 31.72 -8.61
N ILE A 245 -10.03 30.44 -8.87
CA ILE A 245 -9.02 29.38 -8.92
C ILE A 245 -8.18 29.53 -10.18
N SER A 246 -6.94 30.00 -9.99
CA SER A 246 -5.95 30.24 -11.05
C SER A 246 -4.99 29.06 -11.26
N SER A 247 -4.91 28.13 -10.31
CA SER A 247 -3.95 27.03 -10.33
C SER A 247 -4.55 25.72 -9.83
N LEU A 248 -4.45 24.67 -10.65
CA LEU A 248 -5.09 23.38 -10.42
C LEU A 248 -4.14 22.20 -10.70
N GLU A 249 -4.11 21.22 -9.81
CA GLU A 249 -3.67 19.86 -10.09
C GLU A 249 -4.90 18.93 -10.14
N ILE A 250 -4.95 18.01 -11.09
CA ILE A 250 -6.03 17.04 -11.17
C ILE A 250 -5.55 15.66 -11.62
N VAL A 251 -6.07 14.61 -10.97
CA VAL A 251 -5.86 13.22 -11.37
C VAL A 251 -7.04 12.76 -12.23
N CYS A 252 -6.80 12.54 -13.53
CA CYS A 252 -7.79 12.04 -14.47
C CYS A 252 -7.53 10.55 -14.76
N PRO A 253 -8.52 9.65 -14.61
CA PRO A 253 -8.39 8.28 -15.08
C PRO A 253 -8.37 8.25 -16.61
N LEU A 254 -7.45 7.48 -17.18
CA LEU A 254 -7.38 7.19 -18.61
C LEU A 254 -7.73 5.71 -18.81
N MET A 255 -8.97 5.41 -19.19
CA MET A 255 -9.42 4.05 -19.44
C MET A 255 -8.83 3.52 -20.75
N LEU A 256 -8.22 2.34 -20.72
CA LEU A 256 -7.57 1.70 -21.85
C LEU A 256 -8.33 0.45 -22.30
N ARG A 257 -8.86 0.48 -23.53
CA ARG A 257 -9.54 -0.65 -24.17
C ARG A 257 -8.60 -1.40 -25.11
N ARG A 258 -8.82 -2.70 -25.30
CA ARG A 258 -8.03 -3.53 -26.24
C ARG A 258 -8.39 -3.20 -27.70
N GLY A 259 -7.40 -2.76 -28.47
CA GLY A 259 -7.55 -2.40 -29.88
C GLY A 259 -7.14 -3.48 -30.89
N PRO A 260 -7.26 -3.19 -32.21
CA PRO A 260 -6.67 -4.00 -33.27
C PRO A 260 -5.14 -4.08 -33.15
N LYS A 261 -4.52 -5.08 -33.81
CA LYS A 261 -3.05 -5.23 -33.92
C LYS A 261 -2.29 -5.19 -32.58
N SER A 262 -2.95 -5.58 -31.49
CA SER A 262 -2.39 -5.61 -30.13
C SER A 262 -1.93 -4.27 -29.54
N GLN A 263 -2.52 -3.16 -29.97
CA GLN A 263 -2.40 -1.86 -29.29
C GLN A 263 -3.47 -1.70 -28.18
N ALA A 264 -3.21 -0.79 -27.24
CA ALA A 264 -4.22 -0.29 -26.31
C ALA A 264 -4.77 1.05 -26.84
N ILE A 265 -6.09 1.19 -26.89
CA ILE A 265 -6.78 2.39 -27.36
C ILE A 265 -7.39 3.11 -26.16
N PRO A 266 -7.05 4.39 -25.92
CA PRO A 266 -7.64 5.18 -24.85
C PRO A 266 -9.08 5.57 -25.17
N GLU A 267 -9.95 5.57 -24.15
CA GLU A 267 -11.34 6.02 -24.28
C GLU A 267 -11.41 7.56 -24.17
N LEU A 268 -11.26 8.22 -25.32
CA LEU A 268 -11.15 9.68 -25.44
C LEU A 268 -12.33 10.45 -24.86
N HIS A 269 -13.55 9.91 -24.97
CA HIS A 269 -14.77 10.60 -24.52
C HIS A 269 -14.70 11.05 -23.05
N HIS A 270 -14.15 10.21 -22.17
CA HIS A 270 -13.97 10.58 -20.77
C HIS A 270 -12.95 11.72 -20.60
N LEU A 271 -11.82 11.67 -21.30
CA LEU A 271 -10.80 12.72 -21.26
C LEU A 271 -11.35 14.05 -21.81
N GLU A 272 -12.02 14.03 -22.95
CA GLU A 272 -12.65 15.19 -23.58
C GLU A 272 -13.69 15.83 -22.67
N ASN A 273 -14.55 15.04 -22.03
CA ASN A 273 -15.53 15.54 -21.06
C ASN A 273 -14.84 16.23 -19.86
N HIS A 274 -13.75 15.66 -19.32
CA HIS A 274 -12.99 16.31 -18.25
C HIS A 274 -12.36 17.64 -18.72
N LEU A 275 -11.73 17.67 -19.90
CA LEU A 275 -11.13 18.89 -20.47
C LEU A 275 -12.19 19.98 -20.78
N ALA A 276 -13.38 19.59 -21.21
CA ALA A 276 -14.53 20.48 -21.40
C ALA A 276 -15.05 21.04 -20.07
N MET A 277 -15.18 20.20 -19.03
CA MET A 277 -15.56 20.66 -17.69
C MET A 277 -14.51 21.57 -17.06
N LEU A 278 -13.22 21.31 -17.23
CA LEU A 278 -12.15 22.22 -16.78
C LEU A 278 -12.30 23.61 -17.42
N SER A 279 -12.59 23.64 -18.73
CA SER A 279 -12.78 24.87 -19.50
C SER A 279 -13.98 25.71 -19.03
N SER A 280 -15.10 25.07 -18.66
CA SER A 280 -16.33 25.75 -18.24
C SER A 280 -16.36 26.07 -16.74
N THR A 281 -15.71 25.25 -15.91
CA THR A 281 -15.71 25.39 -14.45
C THR A 281 -14.69 26.42 -13.96
N PHE A 282 -13.52 26.52 -14.61
CA PHE A 282 -12.41 27.36 -14.15
C PHE A 282 -11.99 28.40 -15.23
N PRO A 283 -12.77 29.48 -15.41
CA PRO A 283 -12.57 30.42 -16.53
C PRO A 283 -11.26 31.23 -16.48
N ASN A 284 -10.62 31.34 -15.32
CA ASN A 284 -9.39 32.12 -15.11
C ASN A 284 -8.17 31.22 -14.81
N LEU A 285 -8.17 29.98 -15.29
CA LEU A 285 -7.13 28.99 -14.99
C LEU A 285 -5.84 29.29 -15.77
N THR A 286 -4.80 29.76 -15.07
CA THR A 286 -3.49 30.11 -15.65
C THR A 286 -2.46 28.99 -15.54
N ARG A 287 -2.65 28.05 -14.60
CA ARG A 287 -1.72 26.92 -14.35
C ARG A 287 -2.48 25.61 -14.15
N LEU A 288 -2.19 24.59 -14.97
CA LEU A 288 -2.82 23.27 -14.87
C LEU A 288 -1.78 22.14 -14.92
N HIS A 289 -1.84 21.23 -13.95
CA HIS A 289 -1.13 19.95 -13.95
C HIS A 289 -2.14 18.80 -14.03
N LEU A 290 -2.14 18.08 -15.14
CA LEU A 290 -3.02 16.94 -15.42
C LEU A 290 -2.25 15.62 -15.26
N ALA A 291 -2.57 14.83 -14.24
CA ALA A 291 -2.05 13.47 -14.11
C ALA A 291 -2.99 12.49 -14.83
N LEU A 292 -2.47 11.76 -15.82
CA LEU A 292 -3.23 10.77 -16.59
C LEU A 292 -2.93 9.37 -16.02
N LYS A 293 -3.77 8.90 -15.11
CA LYS A 293 -3.62 7.57 -14.49
C LYS A 293 -4.20 6.50 -15.42
N ALA A 294 -3.33 5.76 -16.08
CA ALA A 294 -3.71 4.65 -16.96
C ALA A 294 -4.40 3.54 -16.16
N ASN A 295 -5.61 3.18 -16.56
CA ASN A 295 -6.41 2.09 -15.98
C ASN A 295 -6.79 1.12 -17.10
N GLY A 296 -6.36 -0.13 -17.01
CA GLY A 296 -6.65 -1.17 -18.00
C GLY A 296 -5.40 -1.97 -18.37
N VAL A 297 -5.39 -2.54 -19.58
CA VAL A 297 -4.27 -3.36 -20.09
C VAL A 297 -3.09 -2.46 -20.44
N ALA A 298 -2.10 -2.34 -19.55
CA ALA A 298 -0.94 -1.49 -19.79
C ALA A 298 0.16 -2.20 -20.60
N ASP A 299 0.10 -3.53 -20.75
CA ASP A 299 1.07 -4.42 -21.44
C ASP A 299 1.16 -4.23 -22.98
N ARG A 300 0.62 -3.13 -23.52
CA ARG A 300 0.52 -2.86 -24.96
C ARG A 300 0.93 -1.42 -25.26
N PRO A 301 1.59 -1.14 -26.40
CA PRO A 301 1.80 0.23 -26.84
C PRO A 301 0.44 0.93 -26.96
N VAL A 302 0.28 2.02 -26.20
CA VAL A 302 -0.92 2.85 -26.20
C VAL A 302 -0.88 3.75 -27.43
N ASP A 303 -1.98 3.79 -28.19
CA ASP A 303 -2.15 4.81 -29.22
C ASP A 303 -2.45 6.15 -28.56
N LEU A 304 -1.41 6.98 -28.43
CA LEU A 304 -1.50 8.31 -27.83
C LEU A 304 -1.88 9.40 -28.82
N GLN A 305 -2.05 9.10 -30.12
CA GLN A 305 -2.32 10.11 -31.14
C GLN A 305 -3.57 10.92 -30.80
N GLY A 306 -4.71 10.24 -30.55
CA GLY A 306 -5.95 10.92 -30.16
C GLY A 306 -5.88 11.63 -28.80
N VAL A 307 -5.07 11.13 -27.85
CA VAL A 307 -4.87 11.78 -26.55
C VAL A 307 -4.13 13.10 -26.73
N PHE A 308 -3.06 13.11 -27.52
CA PHE A 308 -2.36 14.34 -27.85
C PHE A 308 -3.21 15.27 -28.69
N GLU A 309 -3.97 14.80 -29.68
CA GLU A 309 -4.90 15.65 -30.44
C GLU A 309 -5.92 16.37 -29.54
N ALA A 310 -6.50 15.67 -28.55
CA ALA A 310 -7.41 16.26 -27.58
C ALA A 310 -6.71 17.30 -26.67
N LEU A 311 -5.50 17.02 -26.19
CA LEU A 311 -4.69 17.93 -25.38
C LEU A 311 -4.25 19.17 -26.19
N ASP A 312 -3.74 18.97 -27.40
CA ASP A 312 -3.30 20.00 -28.33
C ASP A 312 -4.48 20.89 -28.78
N ALA A 313 -5.70 20.32 -28.90
CA ALA A 313 -6.94 21.07 -29.15
C ALA A 313 -7.41 21.86 -27.91
N PHE A 314 -7.30 21.29 -26.70
CA PHE A 314 -7.61 21.99 -25.45
C PHE A 314 -6.69 23.20 -25.24
N ILE A 315 -5.37 23.03 -25.43
CA ILE A 315 -4.39 24.13 -25.32
C ILE A 315 -4.73 25.23 -26.32
N ARG A 316 -4.96 24.91 -27.61
CA ARG A 316 -5.31 25.90 -28.64
C ARG A 316 -6.52 26.77 -28.26
N ARG A 317 -7.48 26.24 -27.50
CA ARG A 317 -8.64 27.00 -26.99
C ARG A 317 -8.31 27.83 -25.76
N GLN A 318 -7.56 27.28 -24.81
CA GLN A 318 -7.30 27.91 -23.50
C GLN A 318 -6.04 28.81 -23.46
N ARG A 319 -5.21 28.78 -24.49
CA ARG A 319 -3.88 29.39 -24.48
C ARG A 319 -3.81 30.89 -24.13
N PRO A 320 -4.77 31.75 -24.50
CA PRO A 320 -4.73 33.17 -24.11
C PRO A 320 -4.70 33.40 -22.59
N ILE A 321 -5.13 32.41 -21.79
CA ILE A 321 -5.23 32.47 -20.32
C ILE A 321 -4.27 31.46 -19.68
N LEU A 322 -4.13 30.26 -20.26
CA LEU A 322 -3.34 29.17 -19.71
C LEU A 322 -1.83 29.35 -19.99
N GLU A 323 -1.13 30.00 -19.05
CA GLU A 323 0.31 30.21 -19.08
C GLU A 323 1.12 28.90 -18.98
N GLN A 324 0.71 27.99 -18.08
CA GLN A 324 1.42 26.74 -17.77
C GLN A 324 0.51 25.52 -17.90
N PHE A 325 0.97 24.52 -18.66
CA PHE A 325 0.33 23.21 -18.74
C PHE A 325 1.38 22.10 -18.61
N ILE A 326 1.08 21.12 -17.76
CA ILE A 326 1.92 19.96 -17.45
C ILE A 326 1.04 18.71 -17.51
N VAL A 327 1.51 17.66 -18.18
CA VAL A 327 0.83 16.37 -18.25
C VAL A 327 1.75 15.28 -17.70
N SER A 328 1.28 14.52 -16.70
CA SER A 328 2.02 13.43 -16.08
C SER A 328 1.31 12.08 -16.28
N PRO A 329 1.50 11.38 -17.41
CA PRO A 329 0.91 10.07 -17.63
C PRO A 329 1.64 8.97 -16.86
N SER A 330 0.93 7.88 -16.52
CA SER A 330 1.50 6.67 -15.90
C SER A 330 2.79 6.19 -16.60
N ARG A 331 3.68 5.55 -15.86
CA ARG A 331 5.03 5.21 -16.31
C ARG A 331 5.03 4.23 -17.49
N SER A 332 4.08 3.30 -17.55
CA SER A 332 3.76 2.45 -18.71
C SER A 332 3.55 3.23 -20.01
N VAL A 333 2.98 4.43 -19.93
CA VAL A 333 2.67 5.31 -21.06
C VAL A 333 3.84 6.25 -21.35
N PHE A 334 4.46 6.81 -20.31
CA PHE A 334 5.57 7.76 -20.46
C PHE A 334 6.82 7.12 -21.05
N THR A 335 7.24 5.95 -20.54
CA THR A 335 8.55 5.36 -20.89
C THR A 335 8.67 5.02 -22.38
N PRO A 336 7.71 4.30 -23.03
CA PRO A 336 7.82 4.00 -24.46
C PRO A 336 7.81 5.26 -25.35
N LEU A 337 7.04 6.28 -24.97
CA LEU A 337 7.00 7.57 -25.66
C LEU A 337 8.34 8.29 -25.57
N TYR A 338 8.89 8.42 -24.36
CA TYR A 338 10.16 9.08 -24.11
C TYR A 338 11.31 8.38 -24.84
N ASP A 339 11.37 7.05 -24.81
CA ASP A 339 12.38 6.28 -25.52
C ASP A 339 12.26 6.43 -27.04
N ALA A 340 11.04 6.40 -27.60
CA ALA A 340 10.83 6.63 -29.04
C ALA A 340 11.30 8.03 -29.49
N VAL A 341 10.97 9.08 -28.73
CA VAL A 341 11.42 10.46 -28.99
C VAL A 341 12.94 10.58 -28.84
N ARG A 342 13.51 10.00 -27.78
CA ARG A 342 14.95 9.95 -27.51
C ARG A 342 15.72 9.27 -28.65
N HIS A 343 15.25 8.14 -29.15
CA HIS A 343 15.84 7.44 -30.30
C HIS A 343 15.74 8.25 -31.59
N ALA A 344 14.58 8.84 -31.89
CA ALA A 344 14.37 9.65 -33.09
C ALA A 344 15.26 10.90 -33.14
N ILE A 345 15.56 11.49 -31.98
CA ILE A 345 16.45 12.66 -31.85
C ILE A 345 17.93 12.21 -31.88
N ALA A 346 18.29 11.14 -31.19
CA ALA A 346 19.66 10.59 -31.20
C ALA A 346 20.11 10.17 -32.61
N ALA A 347 19.21 9.58 -33.40
CA ALA A 347 19.46 9.23 -34.80
C ALA A 347 19.79 10.45 -35.70
N LYS A 348 19.37 11.67 -35.30
CA LYS A 348 19.63 12.91 -36.04
C LYS A 348 20.83 13.72 -35.53
N GLN A 349 21.21 13.56 -34.26
CA GLN A 349 22.20 14.45 -33.60
C GLN A 349 23.36 13.72 -32.89
N GLY A 350 23.36 12.39 -32.85
CA GLY A 350 24.44 11.57 -32.31
C GLY A 350 24.32 11.24 -30.82
N ASN A 351 24.97 10.15 -30.41
CA ASN A 351 24.77 9.50 -29.10
C ASN A 351 25.47 10.18 -27.91
N SER A 352 26.36 11.16 -28.12
CA SER A 352 27.24 11.72 -27.07
C SER A 352 26.51 12.53 -25.99
N LEU A 353 25.26 12.90 -26.22
CA LEU A 353 24.43 13.72 -25.32
C LEU A 353 23.43 12.91 -24.47
N LEU A 354 23.33 11.59 -24.69
CA LEU A 354 22.29 10.72 -24.11
C LEU A 354 22.34 10.57 -22.58
N SER A 355 23.47 10.90 -21.94
CA SER A 355 23.67 10.83 -20.48
C SER A 355 23.27 12.10 -19.73
N LEU A 356 22.97 13.19 -20.43
CA LEU A 356 22.63 14.51 -19.87
C LEU A 356 21.15 14.89 -20.05
N LEU A 357 20.35 13.98 -20.59
CA LEU A 357 18.92 14.15 -20.81
C LEU A 357 18.16 14.03 -19.49
N LEU A 358 17.29 15.00 -19.19
CA LEU A 358 16.32 14.86 -18.11
C LEU A 358 15.21 13.89 -18.52
N ASN A 359 14.62 13.19 -17.54
CA ASN A 359 13.48 12.31 -17.74
C ASN A 359 12.17 13.12 -17.85
N GLU A 360 12.16 14.11 -18.75
CA GLU A 360 11.11 15.10 -18.99
C GLU A 360 11.16 15.47 -20.48
N LEU A 361 10.02 15.73 -21.12
CA LEU A 361 9.98 16.13 -22.54
C LEU A 361 8.99 17.28 -22.75
N TRP A 362 9.28 18.15 -23.70
CA TRP A 362 8.39 19.22 -24.12
C TRP A 362 7.73 18.86 -25.46
N ARG A 363 6.43 19.11 -25.58
CA ARG A 363 5.66 18.94 -26.81
C ARG A 363 5.13 20.29 -27.28
N ASN A 364 5.46 20.66 -28.51
CA ASN A 364 4.84 21.77 -29.23
C ASN A 364 3.45 21.34 -29.75
N VAL A 365 2.53 22.30 -29.89
CA VAL A 365 1.17 22.10 -30.43
C VAL A 365 1.15 21.70 -31.91
N ASP A 366 2.24 21.93 -32.64
CA ASP A 366 2.45 21.41 -34.01
C ASP A 366 2.78 19.89 -34.04
N GLY A 367 2.92 19.28 -32.87
CA GLY A 367 3.22 17.87 -32.68
C GLY A 367 4.70 17.52 -32.57
N THR A 368 5.60 18.49 -32.66
CA THR A 368 7.05 18.27 -32.52
C THR A 368 7.49 18.17 -31.05
N TYR A 369 8.58 17.45 -30.82
CA TYR A 369 9.12 17.17 -29.48
C TYR A 369 10.50 17.78 -29.27
N ILE A 370 10.78 18.17 -28.03
CA ILE A 370 12.02 18.81 -27.59
C ILE A 370 12.47 18.19 -26.27
N LEU A 371 13.74 17.81 -26.18
CA LEU A 371 14.36 17.28 -24.96
C LEU A 371 15.29 18.34 -24.32
N PRO A 372 15.16 18.63 -23.02
CA PRO A 372 16.07 19.50 -22.30
C PRO A 372 17.38 18.76 -21.92
N ILE A 373 18.50 19.45 -22.11
CA ILE A 373 19.85 19.01 -21.72
C ILE A 373 20.41 19.99 -20.70
N CYS A 374 20.57 19.53 -19.47
CA CYS A 374 21.15 20.31 -18.38
C CYS A 374 22.58 19.82 -18.09
N GLY A 375 23.47 20.72 -17.67
CA GLY A 375 24.87 20.39 -17.38
C GLY A 375 25.05 19.69 -16.03
N PRO A 376 26.18 19.02 -15.79
CA PRO A 376 26.44 18.29 -14.53
C PRO A 376 26.50 19.20 -13.28
N THR A 377 26.66 20.52 -13.45
CA THR A 377 26.68 21.51 -12.37
C THR A 377 25.32 22.16 -12.09
N THR A 378 24.31 21.94 -12.95
CA THR A 378 22.96 22.46 -12.73
C THR A 378 22.10 21.41 -12.04
N ASP A 379 21.76 21.61 -10.77
CA ASP A 379 20.79 20.78 -10.04
C ASP A 379 19.41 20.87 -10.73
N PRO A 380 18.90 19.77 -11.33
CA PRO A 380 17.59 19.77 -11.98
C PRO A 380 16.44 19.91 -10.98
N PHE A 381 16.60 19.36 -9.78
CA PHE A 381 15.56 19.29 -8.75
C PHE A 381 15.35 20.64 -8.05
N ALA A 382 16.43 21.42 -7.87
CA ALA A 382 16.33 22.77 -7.27
C ALA A 382 15.43 23.73 -8.08
N LYS A 383 15.32 23.56 -9.40
CA LYS A 383 14.50 24.42 -10.28
C LYS A 383 13.02 24.05 -10.28
N ARG A 384 12.68 22.75 -10.18
CA ARG A 384 11.31 22.23 -10.31
C ARG A 384 10.35 22.65 -9.18
N PHE A 385 10.90 23.09 -8.03
CA PHE A 385 10.14 23.66 -6.91
C PHE A 385 10.33 25.18 -6.74
N SER A 386 10.87 25.88 -7.74
CA SER A 386 10.84 27.35 -7.75
C SER A 386 9.39 27.82 -7.94
N SER A 387 8.97 28.89 -7.26
CA SER A 387 7.65 29.54 -7.44
C SER A 387 7.47 30.21 -8.82
N SER A 388 8.36 29.93 -9.77
CA SER A 388 8.54 30.68 -11.02
C SER A 388 9.04 29.78 -12.16
N TYR A 389 8.70 28.49 -12.16
CA TYR A 389 9.20 27.56 -13.19
C TYR A 389 8.25 26.36 -13.43
N PRO A 390 8.07 25.84 -14.66
CA PRO A 390 8.58 26.35 -15.95
C PRO A 390 7.64 27.32 -16.67
N LYS A 391 8.20 28.42 -17.17
CA LYS A 391 7.96 28.81 -18.58
C LYS A 391 9.14 28.24 -19.39
N PRO A 392 8.97 27.83 -20.65
CA PRO A 392 10.09 27.42 -21.48
C PRO A 392 11.01 28.63 -21.80
N PRO A 393 12.34 28.48 -21.94
CA PRO A 393 13.18 27.35 -21.54
C PRO A 393 13.83 27.55 -20.16
N THR A 394 14.42 26.48 -19.62
CA THR A 394 15.19 26.50 -18.36
C THR A 394 16.34 27.49 -18.49
N ALA A 395 16.36 28.55 -17.67
CA ALA A 395 17.52 29.44 -17.58
C ALA A 395 18.78 28.61 -17.28
N GLY A 396 19.67 28.47 -18.27
CA GLY A 396 20.91 27.69 -18.19
C GLY A 396 20.85 26.20 -18.61
N CYS A 397 19.82 25.72 -19.32
CA CYS A 397 19.89 24.41 -20.00
C CYS A 397 19.79 24.58 -21.53
N ARG A 398 20.44 23.68 -22.29
CA ARG A 398 20.34 23.62 -23.75
C ARG A 398 19.13 22.75 -24.14
N THR A 399 18.60 22.91 -25.35
CA THR A 399 17.51 22.08 -25.89
C THR A 399 17.98 21.33 -27.13
N VAL A 400 17.52 20.10 -27.30
CA VAL A 400 17.85 19.22 -28.42
C VAL A 400 16.56 18.61 -28.98
N GLY A 401 16.35 18.72 -30.29
CA GLY A 401 15.08 18.45 -30.96
C GLY A 401 14.71 19.59 -31.92
N ALA A 402 13.41 19.84 -32.09
CA ALA A 402 12.90 20.99 -32.84
C ALA A 402 13.16 22.32 -32.08
N PRO A 403 13.17 23.49 -32.76
CA PRO A 403 13.06 24.78 -32.08
C PRO A 403 11.70 24.90 -31.35
N ILE A 404 11.66 25.73 -30.30
CA ILE A 404 10.40 26.08 -29.63
C ILE A 404 9.67 27.07 -30.54
N VAL A 405 8.66 26.59 -31.27
CA VAL A 405 7.87 27.39 -32.21
C VAL A 405 6.44 27.49 -31.69
N GLY A 406 6.12 28.63 -31.08
CA GLY A 406 4.80 28.89 -30.52
C GLY A 406 4.51 28.12 -29.23
N ASP A 407 3.32 27.55 -29.15
CA ASP A 407 2.75 27.03 -27.91
C ASP A 407 3.00 25.53 -27.70
N GLY A 408 3.01 25.11 -26.44
CA GLY A 408 3.33 23.75 -26.04
C GLY A 408 3.21 23.52 -24.54
N TYR A 409 3.60 22.32 -24.10
CA TYR A 409 3.43 21.83 -22.74
C TYR A 409 4.49 20.80 -22.35
N TRP A 410 4.65 20.61 -21.04
CA TRP A 410 5.54 19.60 -20.48
C TRP A 410 4.84 18.27 -20.33
N ILE A 411 5.55 17.19 -20.67
CA ILE A 411 5.17 15.81 -20.40
C ILE A 411 6.26 15.18 -19.52
N ILE A 412 5.84 14.57 -18.41
CA ILE A 412 6.72 14.11 -17.32
C ILE A 412 6.27 12.72 -16.81
N PRO A 413 7.15 11.88 -16.24
CA PRO A 413 6.80 10.54 -15.78
C PRO A 413 5.87 10.58 -14.57
N GLY A 414 4.71 9.94 -14.66
CA GLY A 414 3.78 9.72 -13.53
C GLY A 414 3.93 8.36 -12.84
N ASP A 415 2.83 7.94 -12.24
CA ASP A 415 2.66 6.80 -11.31
C ASP A 415 3.14 5.44 -11.87
N MET A 416 3.55 4.53 -10.99
CA MET A 416 4.04 3.19 -11.31
C MET A 416 2.89 2.19 -11.43
N ASP A 417 2.87 1.40 -12.51
CA ASP A 417 1.76 0.49 -12.81
C ASP A 417 1.82 -0.85 -12.04
N ASP A 418 0.64 -1.38 -11.69
CA ASP A 418 0.45 -2.65 -10.96
C ASP A 418 0.97 -3.91 -11.73
N GLU A 419 1.30 -3.80 -13.03
CA GLU A 419 1.67 -4.94 -13.91
C GLU A 419 3.13 -5.43 -13.80
N LEU A 420 3.97 -4.80 -12.96
CA LEU A 420 5.41 -5.07 -12.85
C LEU A 420 5.80 -6.57 -12.74
N PRO A 421 5.11 -7.44 -11.97
CA PRO A 421 5.49 -8.85 -11.82
C PRO A 421 5.34 -9.68 -13.11
N ILE A 422 4.34 -9.36 -13.94
CA ILE A 422 4.08 -10.08 -15.20
C ILE A 422 5.20 -9.78 -16.19
N ARG A 423 5.53 -8.50 -16.37
CA ARG A 423 6.61 -8.05 -17.25
C ARG A 423 7.97 -8.58 -16.83
N PHE A 424 8.27 -8.53 -15.53
CA PHE A 424 9.52 -9.06 -15.00
C PHE A 424 9.67 -10.56 -15.32
N SER A 425 8.64 -11.35 -15.03
CA SER A 425 8.65 -12.80 -15.26
C SER A 425 8.71 -13.14 -16.75
N PHE A 426 7.88 -12.47 -17.59
CA PHE A 426 7.87 -12.67 -19.03
C PHE A 426 9.22 -12.30 -19.68
N ASN A 427 9.78 -11.13 -19.36
CA ASN A 427 11.04 -10.68 -19.93
C ASN A 427 12.21 -11.61 -19.56
N LEU A 428 12.24 -12.11 -18.32
CA LEU A 428 13.31 -12.99 -17.85
C LEU A 428 13.21 -14.38 -18.51
N VAL A 429 12.00 -14.96 -18.59
CA VAL A 429 11.76 -16.23 -19.31
C VAL A 429 12.03 -16.08 -20.81
N ALA A 430 11.60 -14.98 -21.44
CA ALA A 430 11.84 -14.71 -22.85
C ALA A 430 13.34 -14.52 -23.14
N LEU A 431 14.07 -13.78 -22.29
CA LEU A 431 15.53 -13.64 -22.40
C LEU A 431 16.23 -14.99 -22.29
N LEU A 432 15.84 -15.82 -21.32
CA LEU A 432 16.40 -17.16 -21.11
C LEU A 432 16.13 -18.08 -22.32
N PHE A 433 14.90 -18.07 -22.84
CA PHE A 433 14.49 -18.84 -24.00
C PHE A 433 15.21 -18.40 -25.28
N LEU A 434 15.26 -17.09 -25.56
CA LEU A 434 15.98 -16.54 -26.72
C LEU A 434 17.47 -16.83 -26.63
N THR A 435 18.07 -16.74 -25.44
CA THR A 435 19.47 -17.14 -25.19
C THR A 435 19.68 -18.61 -25.52
N HIS A 436 18.80 -19.50 -25.06
CA HIS A 436 18.89 -20.94 -25.32
C HIS A 436 18.71 -21.29 -26.81
N ALA A 437 17.71 -20.69 -27.46
CA ALA A 437 17.38 -20.93 -28.86
C ALA A 437 18.48 -20.39 -29.79
N CYS A 438 18.85 -19.12 -29.64
CA CYS A 438 19.67 -18.38 -30.59
C CYS A 438 21.18 -18.44 -30.32
N ILE A 439 21.64 -18.82 -29.11
CA ILE A 439 23.07 -18.84 -28.75
C ILE A 439 23.50 -20.26 -28.36
N PRO A 440 23.99 -21.09 -29.32
CA PRO A 440 24.40 -22.47 -29.03
C PRO A 440 25.44 -22.59 -27.91
N ALA A 441 26.40 -21.67 -27.82
CA ALA A 441 27.42 -21.64 -26.77
C ALA A 441 26.84 -21.46 -25.34
N ALA A 442 25.65 -20.88 -25.22
CA ALA A 442 24.96 -20.69 -23.95
C ALA A 442 24.05 -21.87 -23.56
N ARG A 443 23.85 -22.87 -24.44
CA ARG A 443 22.97 -24.01 -24.17
C ARG A 443 23.41 -24.85 -22.96
N GLN A 444 24.72 -25.01 -22.76
CA GLN A 444 25.30 -25.71 -21.60
C GLN A 444 24.92 -25.10 -20.23
N TYR A 445 24.61 -23.80 -20.19
CA TYR A 445 24.19 -23.09 -18.98
C TYR A 445 22.66 -22.97 -18.89
N THR A 446 22.00 -22.78 -20.03
CA THR A 446 20.54 -22.53 -20.09
C THR A 446 19.69 -23.80 -20.07
N SER A 447 20.20 -24.96 -20.52
CA SER A 447 19.47 -26.23 -20.47
C SER A 447 19.03 -26.60 -19.06
N LYS A 448 19.87 -26.32 -18.05
CA LYS A 448 19.63 -26.60 -16.62
C LYS A 448 18.34 -25.99 -16.05
N PHE A 449 17.80 -24.96 -16.68
CA PHE A 449 16.52 -24.36 -16.31
C PHE A 449 15.32 -25.08 -16.94
N PHE A 450 15.49 -25.71 -18.11
CA PHE A 450 14.43 -26.33 -18.89
C PHE A 450 14.32 -27.86 -18.70
N THR A 451 15.39 -28.53 -18.26
CA THR A 451 15.45 -29.99 -18.12
C THR A 451 15.85 -30.41 -16.70
N LEU A 452 15.30 -31.51 -16.21
CA LEU A 452 15.75 -32.14 -14.96
C LEU A 452 17.23 -32.54 -15.07
N SER A 453 18.04 -32.18 -14.08
CA SER A 453 19.47 -32.46 -14.08
C SER A 453 19.78 -33.87 -13.58
N TYR A 454 20.98 -34.38 -13.89
CA TYR A 454 21.52 -35.67 -13.41
C TYR A 454 20.70 -36.92 -13.80
N HIS A 455 20.31 -37.03 -15.07
CA HIS A 455 19.77 -38.29 -15.63
C HIS A 455 20.85 -39.38 -15.66
N ASN A 456 20.50 -40.60 -15.28
CA ASN A 456 21.33 -41.80 -15.47
C ASN A 456 20.74 -42.67 -16.58
N ASP A 457 21.45 -42.76 -17.70
CA ASP A 457 21.01 -43.49 -18.90
C ASP A 457 20.86 -45.01 -18.69
N LYS A 458 21.46 -45.58 -17.62
CA LYS A 458 21.32 -47.01 -17.29
C LYS A 458 20.00 -47.33 -16.58
N THR A 459 19.57 -46.45 -15.68
CA THR A 459 18.41 -46.68 -14.80
C THR A 459 17.16 -45.94 -15.29
N GLY A 460 17.32 -44.92 -16.15
CA GLY A 460 16.24 -44.02 -16.55
C GLY A 460 15.79 -43.07 -15.43
N LYS A 461 16.58 -42.95 -14.35
CA LYS A 461 16.26 -42.18 -13.14
C LYS A 461 17.18 -40.97 -13.01
N TYR A 462 16.91 -40.16 -11.99
CA TYR A 462 17.61 -38.91 -11.75
C TYR A 462 18.21 -38.87 -10.34
N ALA A 463 19.50 -38.54 -10.25
CA ALA A 463 20.15 -38.25 -8.97
C ALA A 463 19.84 -36.82 -8.49
N ALA A 464 20.06 -36.52 -7.21
CA ALA A 464 19.94 -35.16 -6.68
C ALA A 464 21.20 -34.32 -6.95
N GLY A 465 21.07 -33.01 -7.16
CA GLY A 465 22.23 -32.12 -7.06
C GLY A 465 22.01 -30.63 -7.34
N TYR A 466 23.10 -29.86 -7.36
CA TYR A 466 23.03 -28.40 -7.38
C TYR A 466 22.39 -27.79 -8.61
N ASP A 467 22.52 -28.44 -9.76
CA ASP A 467 21.91 -27.93 -10.99
C ASP A 467 20.37 -27.95 -10.93
N ASP A 468 19.78 -28.64 -9.95
CA ASP A 468 18.34 -28.60 -9.67
C ASP A 468 17.87 -27.23 -9.14
N PHE A 469 18.76 -26.42 -8.55
CA PHE A 469 18.42 -25.05 -8.14
C PHE A 469 18.10 -24.12 -9.33
N TYR A 470 18.65 -24.38 -10.52
CA TYR A 470 18.28 -23.64 -11.73
C TYR A 470 16.83 -23.94 -12.14
N PHE A 471 16.40 -25.20 -12.04
CA PHE A 471 15.02 -25.60 -12.27
C PHE A 471 14.06 -25.02 -11.22
N ILE A 472 14.44 -25.03 -9.93
CA ILE A 472 13.67 -24.37 -8.86
C ILE A 472 13.52 -22.86 -9.14
N ALA A 473 14.61 -22.18 -9.49
CA ALA A 473 14.60 -20.74 -9.80
C ALA A 473 13.73 -20.41 -11.02
N PHE A 474 13.81 -21.23 -12.09
CA PHE A 474 12.93 -21.14 -13.25
C PHE A 474 11.45 -21.27 -12.84
N PHE A 475 11.15 -22.26 -11.99
CA PHE A 475 9.79 -22.54 -11.55
C PHE A 475 9.21 -21.40 -10.68
N ILE A 476 10.01 -20.80 -9.77
CA ILE A 476 9.61 -19.61 -8.99
C ILE A 476 9.20 -18.45 -9.92
N ILE A 477 9.97 -18.20 -10.98
CA ILE A 477 9.71 -17.10 -11.93
C ILE A 477 8.44 -17.39 -12.75
N ILE A 478 8.26 -18.63 -13.23
CA ILE A 478 7.03 -19.05 -13.91
C ILE A 478 5.82 -18.91 -12.99
N LEU A 479 5.87 -19.44 -11.76
CA LEU A 479 4.77 -19.34 -10.80
C LEU A 479 4.41 -17.89 -10.47
N THR A 480 5.41 -17.00 -10.36
CA THR A 480 5.18 -15.57 -10.09
C THR A 480 4.47 -14.89 -11.26
N GLY A 481 4.92 -15.13 -12.50
CA GLY A 481 4.27 -14.60 -13.70
C GLY A 481 2.87 -15.18 -13.91
N LEU A 482 2.73 -16.50 -13.74
CA LEU A 482 1.47 -17.22 -13.90
C LEU A 482 0.44 -16.79 -12.84
N ARG A 483 0.85 -16.59 -11.58
CA ARG A 483 0.00 -16.05 -10.52
C ARG A 483 -0.57 -14.69 -10.92
N ALA A 484 0.31 -13.74 -11.25
CA ALA A 484 -0.10 -12.39 -11.58
C ALA A 484 -0.99 -12.36 -12.84
N PHE A 485 -0.68 -13.18 -13.85
CA PHE A 485 -1.51 -13.37 -15.04
C PHE A 485 -2.90 -13.94 -14.71
N CYS A 486 -2.96 -15.04 -13.96
CA CYS A 486 -4.22 -15.69 -13.57
C CYS A 486 -5.09 -14.77 -12.72
N MET A 487 -4.51 -14.07 -11.73
CA MET A 487 -5.25 -13.12 -10.91
C MET A 487 -5.79 -11.95 -11.74
N GLY A 488 -4.94 -11.29 -12.53
CA GLY A 488 -5.30 -10.07 -13.26
C GLY A 488 -6.20 -10.28 -14.48
N TYR A 489 -5.99 -11.36 -15.25
CA TYR A 489 -6.65 -11.57 -16.55
C TYR A 489 -7.69 -12.70 -16.57
N ILE A 490 -7.71 -13.59 -15.57
CA ILE A 490 -8.69 -14.68 -15.48
C ILE A 490 -9.62 -14.47 -14.29
N LEU A 491 -9.08 -14.50 -13.07
CA LEU A 491 -9.86 -14.62 -11.84
C LEU A 491 -10.57 -13.32 -11.45
N ALA A 492 -9.89 -12.16 -11.46
CA ALA A 492 -10.55 -10.89 -11.14
C ALA A 492 -11.62 -10.48 -12.19
N PRO A 493 -11.41 -10.67 -13.50
CA PRO A 493 -12.48 -10.46 -14.49
C PRO A 493 -13.66 -11.44 -14.35
N LEU A 494 -13.42 -12.69 -13.94
CA LEU A 494 -14.49 -13.64 -13.63
C LEU A 494 -15.26 -13.25 -12.36
N ALA A 495 -14.57 -12.83 -11.30
CA ALA A 495 -15.18 -12.33 -10.07
C ALA A 495 -16.16 -11.17 -10.36
N SER A 496 -15.72 -10.17 -11.11
CA SER A 496 -16.56 -9.04 -11.52
C SER A 496 -17.75 -9.46 -12.39
N ARG A 497 -17.59 -10.48 -13.26
CA ARG A 497 -18.68 -11.03 -14.08
C ARG A 497 -19.68 -11.85 -13.29
N TRP A 498 -19.25 -12.49 -12.20
CA TRP A 498 -20.08 -13.29 -11.31
C TRP A 498 -20.63 -12.51 -10.12
N GLY A 499 -20.53 -11.16 -10.15
CA GLY A 499 -21.22 -10.29 -9.19
C GLY A 499 -20.45 -9.96 -7.90
N VAL A 500 -19.14 -10.24 -7.82
CA VAL A 500 -18.33 -9.83 -6.67
C VAL A 500 -18.18 -8.29 -6.65
N LEU A 501 -18.93 -7.64 -5.76
CA LEU A 501 -18.98 -6.19 -5.64
C LEU A 501 -17.77 -5.64 -4.87
N GLY A 502 -16.85 -4.98 -5.58
CA GLY A 502 -15.76 -4.20 -4.98
C GLY A 502 -14.36 -4.73 -5.27
N LYS A 503 -13.41 -3.82 -5.53
CA LYS A 503 -12.04 -4.18 -5.95
C LYS A 503 -11.31 -5.05 -4.91
N LYS A 504 -11.51 -4.79 -3.60
CA LYS A 504 -10.86 -5.53 -2.51
C LYS A 504 -11.29 -7.00 -2.49
N ASP A 505 -12.58 -7.26 -2.59
CA ASP A 505 -13.13 -8.62 -2.50
C ASP A 505 -12.92 -9.40 -3.81
N ALA A 506 -12.93 -8.72 -4.96
CA ALA A 506 -12.47 -9.31 -6.23
C ALA A 506 -10.98 -9.70 -6.18
N THR A 507 -10.11 -8.90 -5.55
CA THR A 507 -8.70 -9.28 -5.31
C THR A 507 -8.59 -10.47 -4.36
N ARG A 508 -9.29 -10.47 -3.22
CA ARG A 508 -9.28 -11.61 -2.27
C ARG A 508 -9.83 -12.90 -2.88
N PHE A 509 -10.88 -12.81 -3.71
CA PHE A 509 -11.37 -13.92 -4.53
C PHE A 509 -10.28 -14.44 -5.46
N ALA A 510 -9.56 -13.54 -6.16
CA ALA A 510 -8.47 -13.94 -7.07
C ALA A 510 -7.27 -14.56 -6.32
N GLU A 511 -6.97 -14.12 -5.10
CA GLU A 511 -5.95 -14.75 -4.24
C GLU A 511 -6.33 -16.19 -3.90
N GLN A 512 -7.58 -16.44 -3.48
CA GLN A 512 -8.06 -17.80 -3.16
C GLN A 512 -8.20 -18.66 -4.42
N GLY A 513 -8.69 -18.09 -5.52
CA GLY A 513 -8.79 -18.78 -6.81
C GLY A 513 -7.43 -19.21 -7.36
N TRP A 514 -6.37 -18.43 -7.14
CA TRP A 514 -5.00 -18.84 -7.49
C TRP A 514 -4.56 -20.08 -6.71
N MET A 515 -4.77 -20.09 -5.39
CA MET A 515 -4.43 -21.26 -4.56
C MET A 515 -5.20 -22.49 -5.03
N LEU A 516 -6.51 -22.33 -5.29
CA LEU A 516 -7.35 -23.42 -5.81
C LEU A 516 -6.82 -23.96 -7.15
N MET A 517 -6.42 -23.09 -8.10
CA MET A 517 -5.83 -23.51 -9.37
C MET A 517 -4.52 -24.28 -9.18
N TYR A 518 -3.65 -23.85 -8.25
CA TYR A 518 -2.38 -24.52 -7.97
C TYR A 518 -2.59 -25.93 -7.40
N TYR A 519 -3.37 -26.05 -6.31
CA TYR A 519 -3.55 -27.33 -5.64
C TYR A 519 -4.35 -28.33 -6.49
N ASN A 520 -5.30 -27.89 -7.31
CA ASN A 520 -5.98 -28.78 -8.27
C ASN A 520 -5.04 -29.35 -9.35
N ALA A 521 -3.88 -28.72 -9.60
CA ALA A 521 -2.86 -29.27 -10.49
C ALA A 521 -1.85 -30.16 -9.73
N PHE A 522 -1.34 -29.70 -8.58
CA PHE A 522 -0.25 -30.38 -7.87
C PHE A 522 -0.71 -31.53 -6.98
N TRP A 523 -1.84 -31.41 -6.28
CA TRP A 523 -2.29 -32.45 -5.35
C TRP A 523 -2.62 -33.78 -6.04
N PRO A 524 -3.33 -33.82 -7.20
CA PRO A 524 -3.57 -35.06 -7.92
C PRO A 524 -2.29 -35.75 -8.42
N VAL A 525 -1.24 -34.98 -8.79
CA VAL A 525 0.07 -35.54 -9.18
C VAL A 525 0.77 -36.18 -7.97
N GLY A 526 0.71 -35.52 -6.81
CA GLY A 526 1.17 -36.10 -5.54
C GLY A 526 0.45 -37.41 -5.21
N MET A 527 -0.89 -37.39 -5.20
CA MET A 527 -1.71 -38.57 -4.95
C MET A 527 -1.46 -39.71 -5.95
N TYR A 528 -1.25 -39.40 -7.24
CA TYR A 528 -0.88 -40.38 -8.25
C TYR A 528 0.47 -41.04 -7.93
N LEU A 529 1.48 -40.26 -7.56
CA LEU A 529 2.79 -40.78 -7.14
C LEU A 529 2.68 -41.67 -5.89
N TYR A 530 1.87 -41.28 -4.91
CA TYR A 530 1.64 -42.07 -3.70
C TYR A 530 0.89 -43.38 -3.99
N TYR A 531 -0.22 -43.33 -4.73
CA TYR A 531 -1.05 -44.48 -5.06
C TYR A 531 -0.31 -45.56 -5.86
N ASN A 532 0.60 -45.16 -6.76
CA ASN A 532 1.40 -46.09 -7.57
C ASN A 532 2.71 -46.51 -6.89
N SER A 533 2.90 -46.21 -5.59
CA SER A 533 4.10 -46.54 -4.84
C SER A 533 3.93 -47.75 -3.92
N LYS A 534 5.04 -48.39 -3.55
CA LYS A 534 5.07 -49.46 -2.53
C LYS A 534 4.58 -49.00 -1.15
N TYR A 535 4.68 -47.71 -0.84
CA TYR A 535 4.34 -47.14 0.45
C TYR A 535 2.89 -46.65 0.54
N PHE A 536 2.04 -46.93 -0.47
CA PHE A 536 0.62 -46.65 -0.40
C PHE A 536 -0.03 -47.40 0.78
N LEU A 537 -0.52 -46.65 1.77
CA LEU A 537 -1.09 -47.14 3.03
C LEU A 537 -0.16 -48.07 3.85
N ASN A 538 1.14 -48.13 3.52
CA ASN A 538 2.13 -48.93 4.23
C ASN A 538 3.28 -48.03 4.71
N MET A 539 3.28 -47.73 6.01
CA MET A 539 4.25 -46.84 6.65
C MET A 539 5.65 -47.45 6.76
N GLU A 540 5.77 -48.79 6.80
CA GLU A 540 7.07 -49.47 6.86
C GLU A 540 7.89 -49.25 5.57
N GLU A 541 7.21 -49.28 4.42
CA GLU A 541 7.77 -49.05 3.08
C GLU A 541 8.16 -47.59 2.83
N LEU A 542 7.98 -46.67 3.78
CA LEU A 542 8.60 -45.34 3.72
C LEU A 542 10.12 -45.40 3.94
N TRP A 543 10.61 -46.46 4.61
CA TRP A 543 11.96 -46.56 5.17
C TRP A 543 12.81 -47.70 4.57
N THR A 544 12.23 -48.51 3.68
CA THR A 544 12.93 -49.59 2.98
C THR A 544 13.89 -49.05 1.92
N ASP A 545 14.98 -49.80 1.67
CA ASP A 545 16.00 -49.52 0.65
C ASP A 545 16.71 -48.15 0.77
N TRP A 546 16.77 -47.55 1.96
CA TRP A 546 17.50 -46.30 2.18
C TRP A 546 19.04 -46.55 2.21
N PRO A 547 19.87 -45.70 1.57
CA PRO A 547 19.54 -44.48 0.83
C PRO A 547 19.30 -44.71 -0.68
N GLN A 548 18.16 -44.24 -1.19
CA GLN A 548 17.90 -44.22 -2.63
C GLN A 548 18.53 -42.98 -3.28
N ARG A 549 19.73 -43.15 -3.86
CA ARG A 549 20.47 -42.07 -4.54
C ARG A 549 19.78 -41.52 -5.79
N GLU A 550 18.83 -42.27 -6.37
CA GLU A 550 18.10 -41.92 -7.59
C GLU A 550 16.59 -42.02 -7.40
N ILE A 551 15.86 -41.13 -8.07
CA ILE A 551 14.40 -41.03 -8.05
C ILE A 551 13.84 -40.90 -9.47
N ASP A 552 12.59 -41.31 -9.65
CA ASP A 552 11.90 -41.22 -10.93
C ASP A 552 11.65 -39.76 -11.35
N GLY A 553 11.72 -39.46 -12.64
CA GLY A 553 11.68 -38.08 -13.14
C GLY A 553 10.44 -37.30 -12.73
N LEU A 554 9.26 -37.95 -12.68
CA LEU A 554 8.02 -37.31 -12.22
C LEU A 554 8.06 -36.97 -10.72
N MET A 555 8.62 -37.85 -9.89
CA MET A 555 8.81 -37.59 -8.45
C MET A 555 9.79 -36.44 -8.24
N LYS A 556 10.88 -36.39 -9.02
CA LYS A 556 11.85 -35.28 -8.97
C LYS A 556 11.20 -33.96 -9.37
N ALA A 557 10.48 -33.91 -10.50
CA ALA A 557 9.77 -32.73 -10.94
C ALA A 557 8.72 -32.24 -9.91
N TYR A 558 7.97 -33.17 -9.31
CA TYR A 558 7.00 -32.85 -8.26
C TYR A 558 7.66 -32.22 -7.03
N ILE A 559 8.73 -32.83 -6.48
CA ILE A 559 9.43 -32.31 -5.29
C ILE A 559 10.09 -30.95 -5.57
N LEU A 560 10.79 -30.79 -6.70
CA LEU A 560 11.42 -29.52 -7.06
C LEU A 560 10.37 -28.42 -7.36
N GLY A 561 9.25 -28.78 -7.98
CA GLY A 561 8.15 -27.85 -8.25
C GLY A 561 7.46 -27.38 -6.96
N GLN A 562 7.19 -28.30 -6.03
CA GLN A 562 6.70 -27.98 -4.68
C GLN A 562 7.69 -27.09 -3.93
N TRP A 563 8.99 -27.38 -3.98
CA TRP A 563 10.01 -26.55 -3.35
C TRP A 563 10.05 -25.13 -3.92
N GLY A 564 9.96 -25.00 -5.26
CA GLY A 564 9.80 -23.72 -5.93
C GLY A 564 8.55 -22.97 -5.48
N PHE A 565 7.41 -23.64 -5.34
CA PHE A 565 6.17 -23.04 -4.83
C PHE A 565 6.29 -22.54 -3.39
N TRP A 566 6.82 -23.34 -2.46
CA TRP A 566 6.97 -22.90 -1.07
C TRP A 566 7.95 -21.72 -0.92
N ILE A 567 9.03 -21.66 -1.70
CA ILE A 567 9.90 -20.48 -1.77
C ILE A 567 9.15 -19.28 -2.37
N GLN A 568 8.36 -19.49 -3.43
CA GLN A 568 7.58 -18.44 -4.07
C GLN A 568 6.49 -17.88 -3.14
N MET A 569 5.90 -18.70 -2.27
CA MET A 569 4.96 -18.28 -1.23
C MET A 569 5.63 -17.39 -0.16
N VAL A 570 6.92 -17.55 0.14
CA VAL A 570 7.69 -16.60 1.00
C VAL A 570 7.78 -15.21 0.35
N LEU A 571 7.80 -15.11 -0.98
CA LEU A 571 7.67 -13.81 -1.66
C LEU A 571 6.23 -13.31 -1.58
N VAL A 572 5.25 -14.16 -1.86
CA VAL A 572 3.81 -13.80 -1.90
C VAL A 572 3.30 -13.31 -0.54
N ILE A 573 3.67 -13.92 0.58
CA ILE A 573 3.22 -13.49 1.93
C ILE A 573 3.72 -12.09 2.32
N ASN A 574 4.76 -11.59 1.65
CA ASN A 574 5.27 -10.22 1.80
C ASN A 574 4.68 -9.24 0.76
N ILE A 575 3.94 -9.75 -0.24
CA ILE A 575 3.24 -8.97 -1.27
C ILE A 575 1.74 -8.85 -0.94
N GLU A 576 1.14 -9.90 -0.37
CA GLU A 576 -0.26 -9.91 0.05
C GLU A 576 -0.54 -9.03 1.27
N GLU A 577 -1.82 -8.73 1.50
CA GLU A 577 -2.30 -8.09 2.72
C GLU A 577 -1.87 -8.89 3.96
N ARG A 578 -1.09 -8.23 4.83
CA ARG A 578 -0.63 -8.82 6.10
C ARG A 578 -1.83 -9.15 7.00
N ARG A 579 -1.98 -10.45 7.29
CA ARG A 579 -2.99 -11.00 8.22
C ARG A 579 -2.46 -11.09 9.65
N LYS A 580 -3.35 -11.29 10.63
CA LYS A 580 -3.00 -11.37 12.07
C LYS A 580 -1.95 -12.46 12.37
N ASP A 581 -1.95 -13.54 11.59
CA ASP A 581 -1.05 -14.69 11.74
C ASP A 581 0.17 -14.69 10.78
N HIS A 582 0.54 -13.54 10.20
CA HIS A 582 1.62 -13.46 9.20
C HIS A 582 2.97 -14.02 9.71
N TRP A 583 3.38 -13.75 10.95
CA TRP A 583 4.66 -14.28 11.46
C TRP A 583 4.62 -15.80 11.61
N GLN A 584 3.50 -16.34 12.09
CA GLN A 584 3.26 -17.77 12.21
C GLN A 584 3.31 -18.44 10.83
N MET A 585 2.59 -17.90 9.84
CA MET A 585 2.65 -18.41 8.48
C MET A 585 4.07 -18.31 7.90
N LEU A 586 4.79 -17.21 8.06
CA LEU A 586 6.16 -17.06 7.58
C LEU A 586 7.12 -18.08 8.22
N THR A 587 7.04 -18.29 9.54
CA THR A 587 7.82 -19.31 10.25
C THR A 587 7.50 -20.72 9.73
N HIS A 588 6.23 -21.04 9.49
CA HIS A 588 5.82 -22.31 8.89
C HIS A 588 6.48 -22.53 7.52
N HIS A 589 6.49 -21.51 6.65
CA HIS A 589 7.14 -21.64 5.34
C HIS A 589 8.63 -21.95 5.45
N PHE A 590 9.37 -21.28 6.36
CA PHE A 590 10.78 -21.59 6.58
C PHE A 590 11.01 -23.02 7.11
N VAL A 591 10.15 -23.52 8.01
CA VAL A 591 10.23 -24.89 8.54
C VAL A 591 9.89 -25.92 7.46
N THR A 592 8.84 -25.69 6.67
CA THR A 592 8.45 -26.56 5.55
C THR A 592 9.55 -26.60 4.46
N ILE A 593 10.16 -25.46 4.12
CA ILE A 593 11.30 -25.40 3.20
C ILE A 593 12.51 -26.16 3.77
N ALA A 594 12.80 -26.04 5.07
CA ALA A 594 13.91 -26.76 5.70
C ALA A 594 13.67 -28.29 5.73
N LEU A 595 12.45 -28.73 6.03
CA LEU A 595 12.05 -30.14 5.96
C LEU A 595 12.14 -30.68 4.54
N LEU A 596 11.69 -29.92 3.55
CA LEU A 596 11.73 -30.34 2.15
C LEU A 596 13.18 -30.46 1.64
N ALA A 597 14.01 -29.44 1.91
CA ALA A 597 15.44 -29.47 1.62
C ALA A 597 16.16 -30.64 2.31
N GLY A 598 15.86 -30.88 3.60
CA GLY A 598 16.41 -32.00 4.37
C GLY A 598 15.99 -33.35 3.81
N SER A 599 14.71 -33.54 3.49
CA SER A 599 14.19 -34.78 2.90
C SER A 599 14.80 -35.07 1.52
N TYR A 600 15.11 -34.03 0.74
CA TYR A 600 15.78 -34.17 -0.55
C TYR A 600 17.26 -34.55 -0.37
N ALA A 601 18.00 -33.82 0.48
CA ALA A 601 19.42 -34.05 0.71
C ALA A 601 19.72 -35.40 1.41
N TYR A 602 18.86 -35.85 2.32
CA TYR A 602 19.00 -37.14 3.00
C TYR A 602 18.30 -38.31 2.27
N HIS A 603 17.83 -38.11 1.03
CA HIS A 603 17.16 -39.14 0.23
C HIS A 603 15.91 -39.77 0.91
N GLN A 604 15.15 -38.96 1.65
CA GLN A 604 13.91 -39.31 2.35
C GLN A 604 12.67 -38.84 1.57
N THR A 605 12.68 -39.00 0.25
CA THR A 605 11.66 -38.44 -0.65
C THR A 605 10.29 -39.10 -0.52
N ARG A 606 10.22 -40.38 -0.11
CA ARG A 606 8.96 -41.12 0.11
C ARG A 606 8.10 -40.49 1.20
N VAL A 607 8.67 -40.27 2.39
CA VAL A 607 7.98 -39.59 3.50
C VAL A 607 7.70 -38.11 3.18
N GLY A 608 8.60 -37.44 2.45
CA GLY A 608 8.36 -36.07 1.96
C GLY A 608 7.13 -35.97 1.05
N ASN A 609 6.97 -36.90 0.10
CA ASN A 609 5.80 -37.00 -0.78
C ASN A 609 4.50 -37.23 0.02
N LEU A 610 4.49 -38.17 0.97
CA LEU A 610 3.33 -38.43 1.83
C LEU A 610 2.94 -37.19 2.66
N ILE A 611 3.92 -36.50 3.26
CA ILE A 611 3.66 -35.30 4.07
C ILE A 611 3.07 -34.17 3.22
N LEU A 612 3.62 -33.91 2.02
CA LEU A 612 3.07 -32.88 1.12
C LEU A 612 1.60 -33.13 0.80
N ILE A 613 1.25 -34.37 0.44
CA ILE A 613 -0.13 -34.77 0.11
C ILE A 613 -1.09 -34.57 1.28
N LEU A 614 -0.66 -34.91 2.50
CA LEU A 614 -1.44 -34.73 3.73
C LEU A 614 -1.59 -33.24 4.10
N MET A 615 -0.60 -32.40 3.81
CA MET A 615 -0.68 -30.96 4.08
C MET A 615 -1.61 -30.26 3.09
N ASP A 616 -1.43 -30.52 1.80
CA ASP A 616 -2.05 -29.80 0.68
C ASP A 616 -3.54 -30.09 0.49
N VAL A 617 -4.05 -31.23 0.98
CA VAL A 617 -5.46 -31.66 0.72
C VAL A 617 -6.49 -30.65 1.24
N ILE A 618 -6.21 -29.98 2.37
CA ILE A 618 -7.13 -28.99 2.96
C ILE A 618 -7.17 -27.68 2.17
N ASP A 619 -6.12 -27.40 1.41
CA ASP A 619 -5.98 -26.21 0.57
C ASP A 619 -6.70 -26.36 -0.79
N LEU A 620 -7.37 -27.50 -1.00
CA LEU A 620 -8.46 -27.64 -1.98
C LEU A 620 -9.79 -27.12 -1.42
N PHE A 621 -10.13 -27.48 -0.17
CA PHE A 621 -11.43 -27.16 0.43
C PHE A 621 -11.53 -25.70 0.90
N LEU A 622 -10.52 -25.19 1.61
CA LEU A 622 -10.60 -23.86 2.23
C LEU A 622 -10.67 -22.71 1.21
N PRO A 623 -9.86 -22.67 0.13
CA PRO A 623 -9.99 -21.62 -0.88
C PRO A 623 -11.29 -21.77 -1.69
N LEU A 624 -11.77 -22.99 -1.94
CA LEU A 624 -13.06 -23.24 -2.59
C LEU A 624 -14.22 -22.68 -1.78
N ALA A 625 -14.29 -22.97 -0.47
CA ALA A 625 -15.31 -22.39 0.42
C ALA A 625 -15.28 -20.86 0.39
N LYS A 626 -14.09 -20.24 0.47
CA LYS A 626 -13.96 -18.78 0.39
C LYS A 626 -14.38 -18.19 -0.96
N CYS A 627 -14.01 -18.82 -2.07
CA CYS A 627 -14.49 -18.43 -3.40
C CYS A 627 -16.03 -18.50 -3.48
N LEU A 628 -16.65 -19.56 -2.95
CA LEU A 628 -18.12 -19.68 -2.90
C LEU A 628 -18.76 -18.62 -1.99
N LYS A 629 -18.14 -18.28 -0.85
CA LYS A 629 -18.59 -17.19 0.04
C LYS A 629 -18.61 -15.84 -0.66
N TYR A 630 -17.55 -15.48 -1.39
CA TYR A 630 -17.51 -14.22 -2.16
C TYR A 630 -18.55 -14.17 -3.30
N LEU A 631 -18.97 -15.33 -3.82
CA LEU A 631 -20.02 -15.45 -4.83
C LEU A 631 -21.45 -15.52 -4.24
N GLY A 632 -21.60 -15.45 -2.92
CA GLY A 632 -22.90 -15.50 -2.24
C GLY A 632 -23.50 -16.91 -2.10
N PHE A 633 -22.79 -17.98 -2.49
CA PHE A 633 -23.26 -19.36 -2.38
C PHE A 633 -23.09 -19.93 -0.96
N THR A 634 -23.74 -19.33 0.03
CA THR A 634 -23.58 -19.61 1.47
C THR A 634 -23.79 -21.09 1.82
N THR A 635 -24.92 -21.70 1.43
CA THR A 635 -25.21 -23.10 1.76
C THR A 635 -24.15 -24.08 1.24
N ILE A 636 -23.62 -23.85 0.02
CA ILE A 636 -22.57 -24.71 -0.55
C ILE A 636 -21.23 -24.41 0.13
N CYS A 637 -20.93 -23.14 0.44
CA CYS A 637 -19.77 -22.75 1.25
C CYS A 637 -19.76 -23.48 2.60
N ASP A 638 -20.87 -23.52 3.33
CA ASP A 638 -20.97 -24.15 4.64
C ASP A 638 -20.76 -25.68 4.57
N VAL A 639 -21.29 -26.35 3.53
CA VAL A 639 -21.05 -27.78 3.28
C VAL A 639 -19.58 -28.06 2.96
N ILE A 640 -18.94 -27.25 2.10
CA ILE A 640 -17.51 -27.39 1.80
C ILE A 640 -16.65 -27.05 3.03
N PHE A 641 -17.07 -26.11 3.88
CA PHE A 641 -16.42 -25.79 5.14
C PHE A 641 -16.51 -26.94 6.17
N GLY A 642 -17.64 -27.65 6.22
CA GLY A 642 -17.76 -28.91 6.96
C GLY A 642 -16.78 -29.97 6.46
N GLY A 643 -16.65 -30.13 5.13
CA GLY A 643 -15.64 -31.00 4.51
C GLY A 643 -14.19 -30.59 4.81
N PHE A 644 -13.91 -29.29 4.86
CA PHE A 644 -12.63 -28.73 5.31
C PHE A 644 -12.30 -29.14 6.76
N ILE A 645 -13.25 -29.07 7.70
CA ILE A 645 -13.01 -29.46 9.10
C ILE A 645 -12.68 -30.95 9.21
N ILE A 646 -13.44 -31.81 8.52
CA ILE A 646 -13.23 -33.27 8.53
C ILE A 646 -11.87 -33.62 7.93
N SER A 647 -11.55 -33.05 6.76
CA SER A 647 -10.26 -33.29 6.10
C SER A 647 -9.08 -32.73 6.90
N TRP A 648 -9.22 -31.60 7.58
CA TRP A 648 -8.20 -31.05 8.49
C TRP A 648 -7.86 -32.02 9.62
N VAL A 649 -8.87 -32.49 10.36
CA VAL A 649 -8.64 -33.40 11.50
C VAL A 649 -8.02 -34.71 11.02
N LEU A 650 -8.57 -35.32 9.96
CA LEU A 650 -8.06 -36.57 9.43
C LEU A 650 -6.62 -36.44 8.92
N ALA A 651 -6.32 -35.43 8.10
CA ALA A 651 -5.00 -35.30 7.49
C ALA A 651 -3.94 -34.82 8.49
N ARG A 652 -4.22 -33.77 9.28
CA ARG A 652 -3.23 -33.07 10.13
C ARG A 652 -3.16 -33.55 11.57
N HIS A 653 -4.22 -34.16 12.12
CA HIS A 653 -4.21 -34.65 13.50
C HIS A 653 -4.24 -36.18 13.63
N VAL A 654 -4.71 -36.91 12.62
CA VAL A 654 -4.65 -38.38 12.58
C VAL A 654 -3.49 -38.87 11.70
N LEU A 655 -3.59 -38.76 10.38
CA LEU A 655 -2.65 -39.38 9.43
C LEU A 655 -1.22 -38.81 9.53
N TYR A 656 -1.08 -37.49 9.72
CA TYR A 656 0.22 -36.88 9.96
C TYR A 656 0.86 -37.34 11.28
N MET A 657 0.07 -37.58 12.33
CA MET A 657 0.58 -38.12 13.59
C MET A 657 0.98 -39.60 13.47
N VAL A 658 0.27 -40.40 12.67
CA VAL A 658 0.71 -41.76 12.30
C VAL A 658 2.04 -41.72 11.53
N THR A 659 2.21 -40.74 10.64
CA THR A 659 3.48 -40.54 9.93
C THR A 659 4.61 -40.15 10.90
N CYS A 660 4.36 -39.25 11.85
CA CYS A 660 5.32 -38.90 12.91
C CYS A 660 5.64 -40.09 13.84
N TRP A 661 4.66 -40.95 14.13
CA TRP A 661 4.88 -42.19 14.87
C TRP A 661 5.79 -43.15 14.09
N SER A 662 5.60 -43.28 12.77
CA SER A 662 6.46 -44.10 11.92
C SER A 662 7.91 -43.58 11.88
N VAL A 663 8.11 -42.25 11.83
CA VAL A 663 9.44 -41.60 11.98
C VAL A 663 10.09 -41.93 13.34
N TYR A 664 9.29 -42.11 14.41
CA TYR A 664 9.80 -42.44 15.74
C TYR A 664 10.06 -43.94 15.93
N PHE A 665 9.21 -44.81 15.38
CA PHE A 665 9.17 -46.24 15.68
C PHE A 665 9.67 -47.15 14.55
N ASP A 666 9.16 -46.99 13.33
CA ASP A 666 9.52 -47.85 12.20
C ASP A 666 10.90 -47.51 11.65
N PHE A 667 11.20 -46.22 11.56
CA PHE A 667 12.49 -45.71 11.08
C PHE A 667 13.72 -46.34 11.77
N PRO A 668 13.87 -46.30 13.12
CA PRO A 668 15.02 -46.91 13.78
C PRO A 668 14.99 -48.45 13.77
N ARG A 669 13.86 -49.07 13.44
CA ARG A 669 13.72 -50.53 13.26
C ARG A 669 14.16 -50.96 11.86
N MET A 670 13.78 -50.21 10.83
CA MET A 670 14.05 -50.53 9.42
C MET A 670 15.38 -50.02 8.91
N THR A 671 15.88 -48.90 9.44
CA THR A 671 17.16 -48.30 9.03
C THR A 671 18.12 -48.22 10.22
N PRO A 672 18.94 -49.26 10.46
CA PRO A 672 20.00 -49.22 11.48
C PRO A 672 20.96 -48.04 11.25
N PRO A 673 21.53 -47.42 12.31
CA PRO A 673 22.43 -46.28 12.16
C PRO A 673 23.68 -46.61 11.33
N ALA A 674 23.78 -46.01 10.15
CA ALA A 674 24.81 -46.30 9.15
C ALA A 674 25.10 -45.08 8.25
N CYS A 675 26.26 -45.07 7.62
CA CYS A 675 26.61 -44.10 6.58
C CYS A 675 26.84 -44.78 5.23
N TYR A 676 26.58 -44.07 4.13
CA TYR A 676 26.84 -44.52 2.76
C TYR A 676 27.48 -43.40 1.94
N ARG A 677 28.29 -43.76 0.94
CA ARG A 677 29.02 -42.83 0.05
C ARG A 677 28.83 -43.24 -1.41
N GLY A 678 28.93 -42.30 -2.34
CA GLY A 678 28.89 -42.59 -3.78
C GLY A 678 27.53 -42.41 -4.44
N SER A 679 27.48 -42.70 -5.74
CA SER A 679 26.29 -42.62 -6.59
C SER A 679 25.44 -43.90 -6.50
N ALA A 680 24.38 -44.03 -7.29
CA ALA A 680 23.59 -45.27 -7.36
C ALA A 680 24.38 -46.46 -7.96
N ASP A 681 25.28 -46.18 -8.91
CA ASP A 681 26.11 -47.18 -9.59
C ASP A 681 27.26 -47.72 -8.72
N ASP A 682 27.69 -46.95 -7.71
CA ASP A 682 28.91 -47.17 -6.93
C ASP A 682 28.66 -46.75 -5.46
N LEU A 683 27.70 -47.42 -4.82
CA LEU A 683 27.26 -47.11 -3.46
C LEU A 683 28.09 -47.89 -2.42
N GLU A 684 29.04 -47.21 -1.78
CA GLU A 684 29.84 -47.75 -0.69
C GLU A 684 29.08 -47.68 0.65
N GLY A 685 28.93 -48.81 1.34
CA GLY A 685 28.44 -48.87 2.72
C GLY A 685 27.97 -50.26 3.16
N PRO A 686 27.57 -50.44 4.44
CA PRO A 686 27.52 -49.41 5.48
C PRO A 686 28.91 -49.03 6.03
N LEU A 687 29.16 -47.73 6.13
CA LEU A 687 30.34 -47.12 6.74
C LEU A 687 30.03 -46.72 8.20
N PRO A 688 31.04 -46.70 9.09
CA PRO A 688 30.87 -46.27 10.48
C PRO A 688 30.57 -44.76 10.57
N ILE A 689 29.74 -44.38 11.55
CA ILE A 689 29.38 -42.98 11.78
C ILE A 689 30.60 -42.20 12.31
N PRO A 690 30.99 -41.07 11.69
CA PRO A 690 32.09 -40.24 12.16
C PRO A 690 31.85 -39.74 13.60
N THR A 691 32.76 -40.10 14.52
CA THR A 691 32.66 -39.72 15.93
C THR A 691 33.17 -38.30 16.22
N THR A 692 33.89 -37.68 15.28
CA THR A 692 34.49 -36.35 15.44
C THR A 692 34.09 -35.40 14.32
N GLY A 693 33.53 -34.24 14.68
CA GLY A 693 33.22 -33.13 13.77
C GLY A 693 31.84 -33.21 13.13
N TRP A 694 31.20 -32.04 12.98
CA TRP A 694 29.81 -31.90 12.50
C TRP A 694 29.67 -31.80 10.97
N SER A 695 30.79 -31.76 10.24
CA SER A 695 30.81 -31.55 8.78
C SER A 695 30.02 -32.58 7.99
N HIS A 696 30.02 -33.84 8.44
CA HIS A 696 29.32 -34.96 7.80
C HIS A 696 27.79 -34.79 7.79
N LEU A 697 27.20 -34.00 8.70
CA LEU A 697 25.76 -33.70 8.70
C LEU A 697 25.36 -32.66 7.66
N LEU A 698 26.33 -31.82 7.25
CA LEU A 698 26.17 -30.84 6.18
C LEU A 698 26.71 -31.35 4.84
N GLU A 699 27.36 -32.52 4.82
CA GLU A 699 27.93 -33.12 3.62
C GLU A 699 26.87 -33.46 2.56
N PRO A 700 25.67 -34.00 2.88
CA PRO A 700 24.63 -34.23 1.88
C PRO A 700 24.14 -32.94 1.19
N PHE A 701 24.16 -31.81 1.90
CA PHE A 701 23.85 -30.49 1.34
C PHE A 701 25.05 -29.84 0.59
N ARG A 702 26.26 -30.39 0.76
CA ARG A 702 27.53 -29.91 0.15
C ARG A 702 27.99 -30.73 -1.05
N ASN A 703 27.67 -32.01 -1.06
CA ASN A 703 28.02 -32.98 -2.08
C ASN A 703 26.94 -34.08 -2.10
N PRO A 704 26.03 -34.09 -3.09
CA PRO A 704 24.93 -35.06 -3.16
C PRO A 704 25.38 -36.53 -3.24
N SER A 705 26.56 -36.79 -3.83
CA SER A 705 27.19 -38.13 -3.87
C SER A 705 28.18 -38.35 -2.72
N GLY A 706 28.26 -37.40 -1.79
CA GLY A 706 29.10 -37.48 -0.59
C GLY A 706 28.56 -38.45 0.45
N VAL A 707 29.19 -38.46 1.63
CA VAL A 707 28.73 -39.30 2.73
C VAL A 707 27.37 -38.82 3.23
N VAL A 708 26.37 -39.71 3.24
CA VAL A 708 25.10 -39.52 3.92
C VAL A 708 25.04 -40.46 5.11
N CYS A 709 24.79 -39.92 6.30
CA CYS A 709 24.75 -40.66 7.56
C CYS A 709 23.38 -40.56 8.20
N LEU A 710 22.79 -41.70 8.54
CA LEU A 710 21.57 -41.76 9.33
C LEU A 710 21.88 -42.22 10.75
N ASN A 711 21.44 -41.43 11.72
CA ASN A 711 21.58 -41.75 13.13
C ASN A 711 20.39 -41.19 13.91
N LYS A 712 20.29 -41.56 15.19
CA LYS A 712 19.18 -41.12 16.06
C LYS A 712 19.09 -39.58 16.17
N ASN A 713 20.21 -38.86 16.09
CA ASN A 713 20.20 -37.39 16.18
C ASN A 713 19.58 -36.75 14.94
N VAL A 714 19.90 -37.26 13.73
CA VAL A 714 19.28 -36.83 12.47
C VAL A 714 17.77 -37.14 12.48
N MET A 715 17.38 -38.33 12.94
CA MET A 715 15.98 -38.72 13.10
C MET A 715 15.23 -37.79 14.06
N TYR A 716 15.77 -37.53 15.26
CA TYR A 716 15.14 -36.62 16.23
C TYR A 716 15.12 -35.17 15.76
N ALA A 717 16.10 -34.73 14.96
CA ALA A 717 16.07 -33.41 14.32
C ALA A 717 14.94 -33.30 13.29
N PHE A 718 14.79 -34.30 12.41
CA PHE A 718 13.68 -34.35 11.44
C PHE A 718 12.32 -34.40 12.16
N LEU A 719 12.17 -35.30 13.15
CA LEU A 719 10.97 -35.43 13.96
C LEU A 719 10.64 -34.15 14.75
N SER A 720 11.62 -33.43 15.29
CA SER A 720 11.36 -32.20 16.04
C SER A 720 10.82 -31.06 15.15
N PHE A 721 11.26 -30.98 13.89
CA PHE A 721 10.70 -30.05 12.91
C PHE A 721 9.25 -30.43 12.54
N LEU A 722 8.94 -31.73 12.42
CA LEU A 722 7.57 -32.21 12.20
C LEU A 722 6.65 -31.92 13.40
N LEU A 723 7.12 -32.21 14.63
CA LEU A 723 6.35 -31.92 15.85
C LEU A 723 6.20 -30.41 16.07
N PHE A 724 7.16 -29.59 15.65
CA PHE A 724 7.00 -28.13 15.64
C PHE A 724 5.87 -27.70 14.68
N LEU A 725 5.82 -28.26 13.46
CA LEU A 725 4.68 -28.04 12.56
C LEU A 725 3.36 -28.50 13.19
N GLN A 726 3.33 -29.62 13.93
CA GLN A 726 2.14 -30.07 14.65
C GLN A 726 1.65 -29.03 15.66
N VAL A 727 2.54 -28.43 16.44
CA VAL A 727 2.18 -27.36 17.39
C VAL A 727 1.54 -26.16 16.68
N MET A 728 2.06 -25.78 15.50
CA MET A 728 1.46 -24.71 14.69
C MET A 728 0.07 -25.10 14.15
N MET A 729 -0.11 -26.35 13.70
CA MET A 729 -1.41 -26.84 13.24
C MET A 729 -2.43 -26.96 14.38
N ILE A 730 -2.01 -27.33 15.59
CA ILE A 730 -2.87 -27.28 16.80
C ILE A 730 -3.28 -25.82 17.09
N MET A 731 -2.37 -24.85 16.99
CA MET A 731 -2.69 -23.42 17.14
C MET A 731 -3.74 -22.96 16.12
N TRP A 732 -3.63 -23.32 14.84
CA TRP A 732 -4.67 -22.96 13.87
C TRP A 732 -5.96 -23.76 14.07
N PHE A 733 -5.88 -25.00 14.59
CA PHE A 733 -7.07 -25.78 14.92
C PHE A 733 -7.88 -25.18 16.07
N THR A 734 -7.27 -24.57 17.09
CA THR A 734 -8.04 -23.85 18.13
C THR A 734 -8.84 -22.69 17.54
N VAL A 735 -8.31 -21.99 16.53
CA VAL A 735 -9.05 -20.95 15.78
C VAL A 735 -10.20 -21.55 14.98
N ILE A 736 -10.02 -22.72 14.35
CA ILE A 736 -11.11 -23.44 13.66
C ILE A 736 -12.22 -23.84 14.66
N VAL A 737 -11.85 -24.35 15.83
CA VAL A 737 -12.80 -24.70 16.90
C VAL A 737 -13.55 -23.46 17.41
N GLN A 738 -12.90 -22.30 17.51
CA GLN A 738 -13.58 -21.04 17.83
C GLN A 738 -14.62 -20.65 16.77
N ILE A 739 -14.32 -20.83 15.47
CA ILE A 739 -15.30 -20.61 14.39
C ILE A 739 -16.48 -21.58 14.52
N ILE A 740 -16.21 -22.87 14.77
CA ILE A 740 -17.27 -23.88 14.99
C ILE A 740 -18.16 -23.50 16.18
N MET A 741 -17.60 -23.07 17.31
CA MET A 741 -18.38 -22.63 18.47
C MET A 741 -19.24 -21.39 18.17
N ARG A 742 -18.78 -20.47 17.31
CA ARG A 742 -19.61 -19.35 16.81
C ARG A 742 -20.74 -19.84 15.89
N MET A 743 -20.46 -20.80 15.01
CA MET A 743 -21.47 -21.39 14.12
C MET A 743 -22.57 -22.15 14.86
N LEU A 744 -22.22 -22.88 15.92
CA LEU A 744 -23.21 -23.56 16.77
C LEU A 744 -24.08 -22.58 17.58
N ARG A 745 -23.60 -21.34 17.78
CA ARG A 745 -24.35 -20.21 18.37
C ARG A 745 -25.06 -19.36 17.30
N GLY A 746 -25.39 -19.94 16.15
CA GLY A 746 -26.16 -19.30 15.07
C GLY A 746 -25.41 -18.28 14.19
N LYS A 747 -24.13 -18.00 14.45
CA LYS A 747 -23.36 -16.97 13.72
C LYS A 747 -22.71 -17.55 12.46
N ARG A 748 -22.46 -16.71 11.44
CA ARG A 748 -21.92 -17.17 10.15
C ARG A 748 -20.47 -17.68 10.26
N ALA A 749 -20.07 -18.52 9.31
CA ALA A 749 -18.69 -18.98 9.16
C ALA A 749 -17.77 -17.81 8.70
N GLU A 750 -17.19 -17.12 9.66
CA GLU A 750 -16.30 -15.95 9.46
C GLU A 750 -14.83 -16.33 9.77
N ASP A 751 -13.87 -15.76 9.02
CA ASP A 751 -12.44 -16.09 9.16
C ASP A 751 -11.74 -15.11 10.11
N LEU A 752 -11.66 -15.49 11.40
CA LEU A 752 -11.06 -14.73 12.51
C LEU A 752 -9.62 -14.21 12.23
N ARG A 753 -8.91 -14.84 11.29
CA ARG A 753 -7.54 -14.49 10.89
C ARG A 753 -7.49 -13.30 9.94
N SER A 754 -8.58 -13.07 9.19
CA SER A 754 -8.69 -12.04 8.17
C SER A 754 -9.27 -10.75 8.75
N ASN A 755 -8.69 -9.59 8.40
CA ASN A 755 -9.35 -8.30 8.68
C ASN A 755 -10.44 -8.08 7.62
N SER A 756 -11.59 -8.73 7.84
CA SER A 756 -12.88 -8.10 7.58
C SER A 756 -13.35 -7.46 8.88
N GLU A 757 -13.42 -6.13 8.90
CA GLU A 757 -14.25 -5.38 9.86
C GLU A 757 -15.72 -5.61 9.48
N ALA A 758 -16.17 -6.84 9.70
CA ALA A 758 -17.53 -7.34 9.60
C ALA A 758 -17.94 -8.10 10.88
N GLU A 759 -16.96 -8.48 11.72
CA GLU A 759 -17.22 -9.06 13.04
C GLU A 759 -17.25 -7.98 14.15
N GLU A 760 -18.23 -7.08 14.09
CA GLU A 760 -18.67 -6.37 15.32
C GLU A 760 -20.15 -5.93 15.30
N SER A 761 -20.93 -6.26 14.24
CA SER A 761 -22.38 -5.99 14.19
C SER A 761 -23.25 -7.14 14.71
N ASP A 762 -22.75 -8.38 14.70
CA ASP A 762 -23.59 -9.59 14.87
C ASP A 762 -23.29 -10.30 16.21
N GLN A 763 -23.31 -9.54 17.29
CA GLN A 763 -23.41 -10.07 18.66
C GLN A 763 -24.74 -9.64 19.28
N GLU A 764 -25.79 -10.38 18.94
CA GLU A 764 -27.02 -10.44 19.75
C GLU A 764 -26.65 -10.78 21.21
N GLU A 765 -27.24 -10.02 22.13
CA GLU A 765 -27.11 -10.19 23.58
C GLU A 765 -27.95 -11.40 24.02
N GLU A 766 -27.31 -12.45 24.52
CA GLU A 766 -27.97 -13.38 25.44
C GLU A 766 -27.73 -12.88 26.86
N ILE A 767 -28.82 -12.50 27.52
CA ILE A 767 -28.86 -12.07 28.92
C ILE A 767 -28.88 -13.31 29.81
N GLU A 768 -27.92 -13.45 30.72
CA GLU A 768 -28.08 -14.19 31.97
C GLU A 768 -27.46 -13.39 33.12
N GLU A 769 -28.14 -13.38 34.26
CA GLU A 769 -27.94 -12.44 35.38
C GLU A 769 -26.91 -12.94 36.42
N ASP A 770 -26.15 -11.99 37.00
CA ASP A 770 -25.43 -11.94 38.30
C ASP A 770 -25.06 -13.26 39.03
N GLU A 771 -23.81 -13.45 39.50
CA GLU A 771 -23.18 -12.67 40.58
C GLU A 771 -21.62 -12.68 40.52
N PRO A 772 -20.91 -11.84 41.32
CA PRO A 772 -19.49 -11.53 41.12
C PRO A 772 -18.50 -12.38 41.95
N GLU A 773 -17.42 -12.84 41.31
CA GLU A 773 -16.20 -13.30 42.01
C GLU A 773 -14.96 -12.45 41.64
N GLU A 774 -14.09 -12.26 42.63
CA GLU A 774 -13.07 -11.20 42.65
C GLU A 774 -11.84 -11.44 41.74
N PRO A 775 -11.14 -10.37 41.30
CA PRO A 775 -9.86 -10.49 40.63
C PRO A 775 -8.75 -10.87 41.64
N TRP A 776 -8.08 -12.00 41.40
CA TRP A 776 -6.92 -12.42 42.19
C TRP A 776 -5.72 -11.49 41.98
N TYR A 777 -5.55 -10.50 42.86
CA TYR A 777 -4.25 -9.89 43.16
C TYR A 777 -3.69 -10.50 44.43
N LEU A 778 -2.53 -11.14 44.34
CA LEU A 778 -1.86 -11.71 45.51
C LEU A 778 -1.04 -10.62 46.20
N GLU A 779 -1.45 -10.30 47.42
CA GLU A 779 -0.90 -9.21 48.23
C GLU A 779 0.59 -9.37 48.53
N LYS A 780 1.25 -8.23 48.74
CA LYS A 780 2.35 -8.18 49.70
C LYS A 780 2.29 -6.88 50.48
N GLU A 781 1.42 -6.87 51.49
CA GLU A 781 1.45 -5.82 52.50
C GLU A 781 2.80 -5.82 53.25
N CYS A 782 3.28 -4.61 53.52
CA CYS A 782 3.91 -4.24 54.77
C CYS A 782 3.58 -2.75 55.01
N VAL A 783 2.50 -2.50 55.75
CA VAL A 783 2.49 -1.72 57.01
C VAL A 783 3.63 -0.70 57.18
N GLY A 784 3.41 0.60 57.38
CA GLY A 784 2.18 1.39 57.51
C GLY A 784 2.36 2.49 58.58
N GLU A 785 1.82 3.71 58.38
CA GLU A 785 1.52 4.65 59.48
C GLU A 785 0.66 5.87 59.06
N ALA A 786 -0.32 6.19 59.92
CA ALA A 786 -1.01 7.47 60.18
C ALA A 786 -1.34 8.48 59.06
N ILE A 787 -2.63 8.48 58.69
CA ILE A 787 -3.58 9.61 58.56
C ILE A 787 -3.05 11.03 58.89
N ASP A 788 -3.23 12.00 57.98
CA ASP A 788 -3.95 13.27 58.27
C ASP A 788 -4.46 13.95 56.99
N TRP A 789 -5.59 14.67 57.08
CA TRP A 789 -6.14 15.51 56.01
C TRP A 789 -6.09 17.00 56.41
N THR A 790 -5.83 17.85 55.40
CA THR A 790 -5.99 19.33 55.37
C THR A 790 -4.76 20.21 55.73
N ALA A 791 -4.92 21.51 55.43
CA ALA A 791 -4.06 22.64 55.82
C ALA A 791 -2.72 22.90 55.08
N ARG A 792 -2.86 23.29 53.79
CA ARG A 792 -2.50 24.63 53.28
C ARG A 792 -1.01 25.07 53.19
N GLU A 793 -0.70 25.63 52.01
CA GLU A 793 0.31 26.68 51.71
C GLU A 793 1.12 27.26 52.89
N ARG A 794 2.44 26.98 52.93
CA ARG A 794 3.47 28.02 53.08
C ARG A 794 4.91 27.52 52.93
N ARG A 795 5.76 28.38 52.35
CA ARG A 795 7.23 28.29 52.19
C ARG A 795 7.71 27.26 51.16
N GLY A 796 8.77 27.50 50.38
CA GLY A 796 9.51 28.75 50.23
C GLY A 796 10.99 28.61 49.88
N GLY A 797 11.30 28.39 48.59
CA GLY A 797 12.45 28.99 47.87
C GLY A 797 13.90 28.53 48.14
N VAL A 798 14.71 28.75 47.08
CA VAL A 798 16.20 28.92 47.05
C VAL A 798 17.00 27.64 47.42
N THR A 799 18.11 27.22 46.79
CA THR A 799 19.38 27.83 46.31
C THR A 799 20.13 26.85 45.37
N ASN A 800 21.18 27.16 44.59
CA ASN A 800 21.68 28.35 43.84
C ASN A 800 22.94 27.91 43.05
N LEU A 801 23.40 28.71 42.06
CA LEU A 801 24.78 28.93 41.52
C LEU A 801 24.68 29.25 40.01
N LYS A 802 24.76 30.52 39.55
CA LYS A 802 25.94 31.41 39.31
C LYS A 802 26.84 30.96 38.12
N GLY A 803 27.32 31.84 37.23
CA GLY A 803 27.37 33.31 37.21
C GLY A 803 27.17 33.94 35.81
N THR A 804 26.81 35.24 35.72
CA THR A 804 27.66 36.44 35.48
C THR A 804 27.99 36.73 34.01
N GLY A 805 27.66 37.89 33.42
CA GLY A 805 26.89 39.05 33.92
C GLY A 805 26.88 40.26 32.94
N SER A 806 26.23 41.38 33.34
CA SER A 806 26.27 42.74 32.72
C SER A 806 25.69 42.91 31.28
N SER A 807 24.99 43.97 30.85
CA SER A 807 24.17 45.08 31.41
C SER A 807 23.48 45.81 30.21
N ASN A 808 22.55 46.79 30.28
CA ASN A 808 21.86 47.46 31.39
C ASN A 808 20.45 48.04 30.98
N SER A 809 19.64 48.37 31.99
CA SER A 809 18.66 49.49 32.17
C SER A 809 18.01 50.27 30.99
N SER A 810 16.75 50.75 31.06
CA SER A 810 15.62 50.69 32.02
C SER A 810 14.41 51.41 31.35
N SER A 811 13.11 51.19 31.59
CA SER A 811 12.31 51.05 32.82
C SER A 811 10.90 50.49 32.46
N GLY A 812 10.00 50.04 33.34
CA GLY A 812 10.09 49.81 34.78
C GLY A 812 8.78 50.09 35.55
N VAL A 813 7.78 49.20 35.51
CA VAL A 813 6.65 49.09 36.48
C VAL A 813 6.25 47.61 36.61
N SER A 814 5.86 47.12 37.80
CA SER A 814 5.70 45.68 38.06
C SER A 814 4.60 45.29 39.07
N PHE A 815 4.03 44.09 38.86
CA PHE A 815 3.20 43.25 39.77
C PHE A 815 1.80 43.76 40.20
N PRO A 816 0.91 42.91 40.77
CA PRO A 816 0.92 41.44 40.92
C PRO A 816 -0.24 40.73 40.16
N GLY A 817 -0.30 39.39 40.19
CA GLY A 817 -1.24 38.60 39.37
C GLY A 817 -2.45 37.99 40.08
N ARG A 818 -3.46 37.61 39.30
CA ARG A 818 -4.37 36.48 39.58
C ARG A 818 -4.92 35.88 38.26
N ARG A 819 -6.02 35.13 38.35
CA ARG A 819 -6.62 34.24 37.34
C ARG A 819 -7.09 34.97 36.05
N ASP A 820 -7.70 34.21 35.14
CA ASP A 820 -8.56 34.70 34.02
C ASP A 820 -7.90 35.00 32.66
N ARG A 821 -6.85 34.25 32.33
CA ARG A 821 -6.29 34.21 30.95
C ARG A 821 -7.18 33.51 29.89
N LYS A 822 -8.43 33.17 30.22
CA LYS A 822 -9.47 32.77 29.25
C LYS A 822 -10.24 33.97 28.68
N GLU A 823 -10.31 35.10 29.41
CA GLU A 823 -11.16 36.24 29.02
C GLU A 823 -10.53 37.10 27.91
N LEU A 824 -9.19 37.18 27.87
CA LEU A 824 -8.47 38.02 26.90
C LEU A 824 -8.63 37.57 25.42
N LEU A 825 -9.09 36.33 25.18
CA LEU A 825 -9.31 35.81 23.82
C LEU A 825 -10.74 36.02 23.32
N ASN A 826 -11.73 36.14 24.21
CA ASN A 826 -13.08 36.55 23.82
C ASN A 826 -13.10 38.01 23.33
N ARG A 827 -12.19 38.85 23.81
CA ARG A 827 -12.07 40.28 23.43
C ARG A 827 -11.36 40.56 22.09
N ILE A 828 -11.21 39.56 21.22
CA ILE A 828 -10.57 39.69 19.89
C ILE A 828 -11.53 39.37 18.74
N GLY A 829 -12.66 38.68 19.01
CA GLY A 829 -13.71 38.42 18.03
C GLY A 829 -14.77 39.52 18.02
N CYS A 830 -15.31 39.85 16.84
CA CYS A 830 -16.37 40.84 16.71
C CYS A 830 -17.66 40.41 17.44
N GLU A 831 -18.14 41.22 18.38
CA GLU A 831 -19.48 41.07 18.97
C GLU A 831 -20.56 41.50 17.97
N LYS A 832 -20.87 40.58 17.05
CA LYS A 832 -22.19 40.37 16.46
C LYS A 832 -22.12 39.08 15.66
N GLN A 833 -22.69 38.01 16.23
CA GLN A 833 -23.01 36.83 15.46
C GLN A 833 -23.97 37.26 14.34
N ILE A 834 -23.74 36.74 13.14
CA ILE A 834 -24.75 36.74 12.09
C ILE A 834 -25.81 35.75 12.57
N GLU A 835 -27.04 36.23 12.79
CA GLU A 835 -28.24 35.38 12.93
C GLU A 835 -28.50 34.64 11.61
#